data_AF-A0A2S0JQV5-F1
#
_entry.id   AF-A0A2S0JQV5-F1
#
_cell.length_a   1.000
_cell.length_b   1.000
_cell.length_c   1.000
_cell.angle_alpha   90.00
_cell.angle_beta   90.00
_cell.angle_gamma   90.00
#
_symmetry.space_group_name_H-M   'P 1'
#
loop_
_entity.id
_entity.type
_entity.pdbx_description
1 polymer ?
#
loop_
_entity_poly.entity_id
_entity_poly.type
_entity_poly.pdbx_seq_one_letter_code
_entity_poly.pdbx_strand_id
1 'polypeptide(L)'
;MKRIYVGVIILLFLIITPIVLWYLEDDKPLNVAILDKTVPNETYREHLGVNWFLNHYKYTLDGQPYDVENDYYGTLPKEKTKQVTEKNFPTDYSNYDVIYLADTYGVYKDDLYEEKRLGQRSEKIVGGLEMEEWQSIVARLANKKKSMLIAEYNTFASPTSEAVRKELQDYLGISWSGWIGRYFDELDYHKNLEIPQWVIDEHGDNWPYKGGGFLLFNEKTEKLLVLELDKHVKTEGIQVQFTKKGEKFFNSSASADYGYWFDIITPKYKEDALANYEWDLTQEGIKLLTENNIPEQFAAIVSQNKQYTTSYYFAGDFNDVSRAPSLYKIKGLPTIYKYAEKFADSSFYWSIYIPVMHKIFDEFEHKEIRETVNTETFNYNARIQGQSFEVLKDGKWKPIVFKGVNIGMGKPGAFPGEAAITEEEYYQWFQQIAEMNANTIRVYTLHPPGFYRALAKYNEKNLDKPLYILHGVWINEEGLAESLDAYNEETLKDFQLEMKRMVDVIHGNMYVEPKVGHASGLYDVDVSKYVIGWVLGIEWYPQMVVGTNEKHATIGQYNGTYFETKNATPFEHWLAEQMDLITVYEKDKYNWLRPMSFTNWVTTDLLKHPSEPSEDEDLVGVNPNVIFTKGEMQSPGQFASYHVYPYYPDFFNFDKDYLNYVDFRGNKNSYAGYLKELHEAHRMPVLIAEFGIPASRGKTHENVYGWNQGQMSEQAQGETLQHLFEDIMHENLLGGLVFTWQDEWFKRTWNTMDYDDPNRRPFWSNAQTNEQQFGLLSFDRFKVKVDGNTEEWKGTQLYDTTPSDSTDFAVDYDEKYLYFKMKSDVLQKASPRILLDVVPEQGNTSAISIKDMKFSNGVDFIVELNKDGNSHMIIDEYYDFYDYFYGYRLKMIPPRMAAVTKNSGNFAPIYYVLNKQLYLPEQNITTDFSSYETGKLLQGNANPESNDYNSLVDYTWTENNVIELRIPWLLIQSKDPSQREFMGDLYKNGEKASVKVDNIFIGALFVDKEGKVIQSLPEAKNHVLPPLTAYSWETWDAPKYQERLKQSYFILQKLFKEY
;
A
#
# COMPACT_ATOMS: atom_id res chain seq x y z
N MET A 1 16.83 79.73 7.02
CA MET A 1 15.38 79.53 7.22
C MET A 1 14.68 78.92 6.01
N LYS A 2 14.64 79.55 4.81
CA LYS A 2 13.96 78.94 3.61
C LYS A 2 14.43 77.52 3.24
N ARG A 3 15.73 77.21 3.32
CA ARG A 3 16.26 75.86 3.06
C ARG A 3 15.81 74.80 4.09
N ILE A 4 15.56 75.22 5.33
CA ILE A 4 15.05 74.33 6.39
C ILE A 4 13.57 74.05 6.14
N TYR A 5 12.78 75.07 5.79
CA TYR A 5 11.37 74.88 5.44
C TYR A 5 11.18 74.00 4.19
N VAL A 6 12.01 74.15 3.17
CA VAL A 6 11.99 73.27 1.99
C VAL A 6 12.38 71.83 2.37
N GLY A 7 13.40 71.65 3.22
CA GLY A 7 13.77 70.34 3.74
C GLY A 7 12.65 69.66 4.54
N VAL A 8 11.96 70.42 5.39
CA VAL A 8 10.81 69.93 6.17
C VAL A 8 9.63 69.58 5.26
N ILE A 9 9.36 70.37 4.21
CA ILE A 9 8.28 70.07 3.24
C ILE A 9 8.61 68.81 2.44
N ILE A 10 9.85 68.64 1.98
CA ILE A 10 10.27 67.43 1.25
C ILE A 10 10.18 66.20 2.17
N LEU A 11 10.62 66.32 3.43
CA LEU A 11 10.50 65.24 4.41
C LEU A 11 9.04 64.88 4.69
N LEU A 12 8.17 65.87 4.87
CA LEU A 12 6.72 65.66 5.02
C LEU A 12 6.12 65.00 3.77
N PHE A 13 6.53 65.42 2.57
CA PHE A 13 6.06 64.80 1.33
C PHE A 13 6.52 63.34 1.22
N LEU A 14 7.76 63.02 1.60
CA LEU A 14 8.27 61.65 1.64
C LEU A 14 7.54 60.76 2.66
N ILE A 15 7.10 61.31 3.79
CA ILE A 15 6.35 60.57 4.82
C ILE A 15 4.86 60.41 4.43
N ILE A 16 4.24 61.46 3.87
CA ILE A 16 2.81 61.46 3.55
C ILE A 16 2.50 60.70 2.26
N THR A 17 3.40 60.73 1.26
CA THR A 17 3.15 60.10 -0.05
C THR A 17 2.82 58.60 0.07
N PRO A 18 3.59 57.77 0.81
CA PRO A 18 3.26 56.35 0.98
C PRO A 18 1.92 56.09 1.69
N ILE A 19 1.50 56.98 2.61
CA ILE A 19 0.19 56.90 3.28
C ILE A 19 -0.93 57.20 2.27
N VAL A 20 -0.79 58.28 1.50
CA VAL A 20 -1.77 58.66 0.47
C VAL A 20 -1.89 57.57 -0.59
N LEU A 21 -0.77 57.02 -1.05
CA LEU A 21 -0.77 55.94 -2.03
C LEU A 21 -1.48 54.68 -1.53
N TRP A 22 -1.37 54.36 -0.23
CA TRP A 22 -2.12 53.25 0.37
C TRP A 22 -3.63 53.52 0.36
N TYR A 23 -4.08 54.72 0.73
CA TYR A 23 -5.51 55.07 0.68
C TYR A 23 -6.08 55.16 -0.74
N LEU A 24 -5.24 55.34 -1.76
CA LEU A 24 -5.63 55.35 -3.17
C LEU A 24 -5.70 53.95 -3.80
N GLU A 25 -5.18 52.91 -3.14
CA GLU A 25 -5.35 51.53 -3.59
C GLU A 25 -6.79 51.07 -3.34
N ASP A 26 -7.36 50.30 -4.26
CA ASP A 26 -8.68 49.73 -4.12
C ASP A 26 -8.68 48.61 -3.08
N ASP A 27 -9.80 48.45 -2.37
CA ASP A 27 -9.98 47.31 -1.47
C ASP A 27 -10.23 46.04 -2.30
N LYS A 28 -9.67 44.92 -1.83
CA LYS A 28 -9.71 43.62 -2.51
C LYS A 28 -10.72 42.73 -1.80
N PRO A 29 -11.92 42.48 -2.37
CA PRO A 29 -12.87 41.55 -1.78
C PRO A 29 -12.33 40.13 -1.90
N LEU A 30 -11.94 39.55 -0.76
CA LEU A 30 -11.36 38.20 -0.68
C LEU A 30 -11.67 37.63 0.69
N ASN A 31 -12.58 36.66 0.73
CA ASN A 31 -13.05 36.08 1.97
C ASN A 31 -12.09 34.98 2.43
N VAL A 32 -11.42 35.19 3.55
CA VAL A 32 -10.44 34.29 4.18
C VAL A 32 -11.05 33.75 5.46
N ALA A 33 -11.19 32.44 5.56
CA ALA A 33 -11.55 31.77 6.81
C ALA A 33 -10.27 31.51 7.61
N ILE A 34 -10.06 32.25 8.70
CA ILE A 34 -8.97 32.02 9.65
C ILE A 34 -9.44 31.01 10.69
N LEU A 35 -8.73 29.89 10.81
CA LEU A 35 -9.04 28.75 11.67
C LEU A 35 -7.91 28.57 12.68
N ASP A 36 -8.20 28.75 13.97
CA ASP A 36 -7.21 28.77 15.05
C ASP A 36 -7.81 28.28 16.38
N LYS A 37 -7.41 27.08 16.82
CA LYS A 37 -7.82 26.46 18.09
C LYS A 37 -6.81 26.69 19.22
N THR A 38 -5.80 27.54 19.04
CA THR A 38 -4.65 27.68 19.96
C THR A 38 -4.53 29.13 20.46
N VAL A 39 -5.66 29.79 20.77
CA VAL A 39 -5.69 31.17 21.30
C VAL A 39 -5.98 31.18 22.82
N PRO A 40 -4.95 31.15 23.68
CA PRO A 40 -5.14 31.09 25.13
C PRO A 40 -5.44 32.44 25.79
N ASN A 41 -5.12 33.58 25.13
CA ASN A 41 -5.21 34.92 25.72
C ASN A 41 -5.51 36.03 24.69
N GLU A 42 -5.81 37.24 25.15
CA GLU A 42 -6.27 38.37 24.31
C GLU A 42 -5.12 39.06 23.52
N THR A 43 -3.95 38.41 23.41
CA THR A 43 -2.87 38.88 22.50
C THR A 43 -3.08 38.43 21.05
N TYR A 44 -3.85 37.37 20.84
CA TYR A 44 -4.15 36.79 19.52
C TYR A 44 -2.90 36.46 18.70
N ARG A 45 -1.80 36.13 19.37
CA ARG A 45 -0.46 35.97 18.80
C ARG A 45 -0.43 35.01 17.60
N GLU A 46 -1.10 33.87 17.71
CA GLU A 46 -1.11 32.77 16.73
C GLU A 46 -1.76 33.10 15.37
N HIS A 47 -2.50 34.21 15.25
CA HIS A 47 -3.03 34.70 13.97
C HIS A 47 -2.91 36.23 13.77
N LEU A 48 -2.20 36.93 14.67
CA LEU A 48 -2.00 38.38 14.59
C LEU A 48 -1.26 38.76 13.30
N GLY A 49 -0.28 37.95 12.89
CA GLY A 49 0.52 38.17 11.70
C GLY A 49 -0.31 38.12 10.42
N VAL A 50 -1.13 37.08 10.25
CA VAL A 50 -2.02 36.97 9.07
C VAL A 50 -3.05 38.09 9.05
N ASN A 51 -3.64 38.48 10.19
CA ASN A 51 -4.58 39.61 10.25
C ASN A 51 -3.91 40.93 9.80
N TRP A 52 -2.68 41.19 10.27
CA TRP A 52 -1.91 42.36 9.85
C TRP A 52 -1.64 42.37 8.34
N PHE A 53 -1.25 41.21 7.77
CA PHE A 53 -1.02 41.05 6.34
C PHE A 53 -2.29 41.38 5.54
N LEU A 54 -3.44 40.79 5.90
CA LEU A 54 -4.70 41.01 5.21
C LEU A 54 -5.08 42.49 5.19
N ASN A 55 -5.00 43.15 6.34
CA ASN A 55 -5.31 44.57 6.50
C ASN A 55 -4.31 45.50 5.79
N HIS A 56 -3.02 45.17 5.79
CA HIS A 56 -1.99 45.94 5.08
C HIS A 56 -2.21 45.94 3.57
N TYR A 57 -2.53 44.78 3.00
CA TYR A 57 -2.76 44.60 1.57
C TYR A 57 -4.23 44.80 1.14
N LYS A 58 -5.07 45.32 2.04
CA LYS A 58 -6.48 45.70 1.81
C LYS A 58 -7.38 44.54 1.37
N TYR A 59 -7.10 43.32 1.83
CA TYR A 59 -8.05 42.22 1.72
C TYR A 59 -9.19 42.43 2.72
N THR A 60 -10.43 42.18 2.29
CA THR A 60 -11.63 42.46 3.08
C THR A 60 -12.56 41.27 3.16
N LEU A 61 -13.18 41.08 4.34
CA LEU A 61 -14.24 40.12 4.58
C LEU A 61 -15.58 40.83 4.42
N ASP A 62 -16.40 40.41 3.45
CA ASP A 62 -17.69 41.03 3.14
C ASP A 62 -17.62 42.56 2.98
N GLY A 63 -16.49 43.05 2.44
CA GLY A 63 -16.22 44.47 2.21
C GLY A 63 -15.79 45.28 3.44
N GLN A 64 -15.47 44.64 4.56
CA GLN A 64 -14.89 45.27 5.75
C GLN A 64 -13.45 44.80 6.01
N PRO A 65 -12.58 45.64 6.63
CA PRO A 65 -11.28 45.19 7.13
C PRO A 65 -11.43 44.08 8.18
N TYR A 66 -10.46 43.18 8.26
CA TYR A 66 -10.48 42.06 9.20
C TYR A 66 -10.27 42.52 10.64
N ASP A 67 -11.13 42.08 11.54
CA ASP A 67 -11.03 42.27 12.97
C ASP A 67 -10.36 41.06 13.64
N VAL A 68 -9.27 41.32 14.38
CA VAL A 68 -8.45 40.26 14.99
C VAL A 68 -9.20 39.48 16.09
N GLU A 69 -10.18 40.08 16.75
CA GLU A 69 -10.94 39.44 17.83
C GLU A 69 -12.14 38.63 17.31
N ASN A 70 -12.76 39.09 16.22
CA ASN A 70 -14.06 38.54 15.78
C ASN A 70 -13.99 37.68 14.51
N ASP A 71 -13.00 37.91 13.63
CA ASP A 71 -12.96 37.34 12.28
C ASP A 71 -12.05 36.08 12.16
N TYR A 72 -12.11 35.21 13.17
CA TYR A 72 -11.54 33.84 13.14
C TYR A 72 -12.50 32.82 13.76
N TYR A 73 -12.21 31.53 13.59
CA TYR A 73 -12.93 30.41 14.20
C TYR A 73 -11.98 29.56 15.06
N GLY A 74 -12.50 28.95 16.12
CA GLY A 74 -11.74 28.15 17.10
C GLY A 74 -11.84 28.74 18.50
N THR A 75 -10.73 28.90 19.23
CA THR A 75 -10.78 29.24 20.67
C THR A 75 -10.90 30.73 20.94
N LEU A 76 -11.91 31.15 21.69
CA LEU A 76 -12.11 32.53 22.15
C LEU A 76 -11.66 32.67 23.62
N PRO A 77 -10.59 33.42 23.91
CA PRO A 77 -10.09 33.62 25.27
C PRO A 77 -11.00 34.56 26.07
N LYS A 78 -11.14 34.29 27.38
CA LYS A 78 -11.78 35.18 28.35
C LYS A 78 -10.87 35.39 29.54
N GLU A 79 -9.93 36.33 29.43
CA GLU A 79 -8.87 36.55 30.43
C GLU A 79 -9.44 36.79 31.83
N LYS A 80 -10.53 37.58 31.94
CA LYS A 80 -11.16 37.91 33.22
C LYS A 80 -11.67 36.69 33.99
N THR A 81 -12.10 35.66 33.29
CA THR A 81 -12.67 34.43 33.88
C THR A 81 -11.70 33.25 33.84
N LYS A 82 -10.54 33.40 33.18
CA LYS A 82 -9.59 32.31 32.89
C LYS A 82 -10.31 31.09 32.30
N GLN A 83 -11.07 31.36 31.24
CA GLN A 83 -11.81 30.34 30.49
C GLN A 83 -11.62 30.59 29.01
N VAL A 84 -11.73 29.53 28.22
CA VAL A 84 -11.80 29.59 26.76
C VAL A 84 -13.15 29.01 26.34
N THR A 85 -13.77 29.61 25.33
CA THR A 85 -14.97 29.09 24.68
C THR A 85 -14.69 28.86 23.20
N GLU A 86 -15.26 27.83 22.61
CA GLU A 86 -15.05 27.52 21.19
C GLU A 86 -16.11 28.17 20.29
N LYS A 87 -15.66 28.80 19.21
CA LYS A 87 -16.45 29.19 18.05
C LYS A 87 -16.22 28.13 16.97
N ASN A 88 -17.17 27.20 16.85
CA ASN A 88 -17.08 26.06 15.92
C ASN A 88 -16.70 26.50 14.51
N PHE A 89 -15.91 25.66 13.83
CA PHE A 89 -15.59 25.86 12.42
C PHE A 89 -16.87 25.86 11.56
N PRO A 90 -16.88 26.59 10.43
CA PRO A 90 -18.00 26.55 9.49
C PRO A 90 -18.27 25.13 8.98
N THR A 91 -19.54 24.77 8.87
CA THR A 91 -19.97 23.55 8.17
C THR A 91 -20.13 23.76 6.66
N ASP A 92 -20.08 25.01 6.20
CA ASP A 92 -20.06 25.39 4.80
C ASP A 92 -19.06 26.53 4.56
N TYR A 93 -18.08 26.29 3.69
CA TYR A 93 -17.08 27.27 3.30
C TYR A 93 -17.33 27.89 1.91
N SER A 94 -18.52 27.71 1.32
CA SER A 94 -18.86 28.13 -0.05
C SER A 94 -18.66 29.63 -0.35
N ASN A 95 -18.66 30.48 0.69
CA ASN A 95 -18.45 31.92 0.61
C ASN A 95 -16.99 32.36 0.88
N TYR A 96 -16.09 31.42 1.15
CA TYR A 96 -14.67 31.70 1.38
C TYR A 96 -13.84 31.35 0.15
N ASP A 97 -12.89 32.21 -0.19
CA ASP A 97 -11.91 32.03 -1.27
C ASP A 97 -10.64 31.36 -0.76
N VAL A 98 -10.25 31.67 0.49
CA VAL A 98 -9.05 31.15 1.14
C VAL A 98 -9.43 30.54 2.49
N ILE A 99 -8.88 29.37 2.79
CA ILE A 99 -8.93 28.76 4.12
C ILE A 99 -7.50 28.81 4.68
N TYR A 100 -7.34 29.41 5.84
CA TYR A 100 -6.06 29.55 6.53
C TYR A 100 -6.13 28.83 7.87
N LEU A 101 -5.51 27.65 7.96
CA LEU A 101 -5.33 26.86 9.17
C LEU A 101 -4.08 27.35 9.88
N ALA A 102 -4.26 28.20 10.90
CA ALA A 102 -3.16 28.78 11.66
C ALA A 102 -2.56 27.75 12.62
N ASP A 103 -3.36 27.24 13.56
CA ASP A 103 -2.94 26.23 14.52
C ASP A 103 -4.18 25.42 15.00
N THR A 104 -4.05 24.10 15.12
CA THR A 104 -5.12 23.21 15.63
C THR A 104 -4.73 22.43 16.89
N TYR A 105 -3.54 22.63 17.45
CA TYR A 105 -3.03 21.93 18.64
C TYR A 105 -4.00 22.01 19.81
N GLY A 106 -4.55 23.19 20.07
CA GLY A 106 -5.53 23.39 21.12
C GLY A 106 -5.05 24.21 22.30
N VAL A 107 -5.96 24.39 23.27
CA VAL A 107 -5.70 25.02 24.56
C VAL A 107 -5.88 23.99 25.67
N TYR A 108 -4.93 23.94 26.59
CA TYR A 108 -4.90 23.08 27.77
C TYR A 108 -5.13 23.91 29.05
N LYS A 109 -5.49 23.24 30.16
CA LYS A 109 -5.82 23.95 31.41
C LYS A 109 -4.72 24.89 31.90
N ASP A 110 -3.46 24.51 31.75
CA ASP A 110 -2.34 25.29 32.27
C ASP A 110 -2.04 26.55 31.44
N ASP A 111 -2.44 26.57 30.16
CA ASP A 111 -2.27 27.73 29.26
C ASP A 111 -3.06 28.97 29.73
N LEU A 112 -4.05 28.78 30.61
CA LEU A 112 -4.88 29.85 31.19
C LEU A 112 -4.25 30.50 32.44
N TYR A 113 -3.08 30.03 32.87
CA TYR A 113 -2.38 30.49 34.06
C TYR A 113 -0.97 31.00 33.72
N GLU A 114 -0.51 32.05 34.41
CA GLU A 114 0.88 32.50 34.31
C GLU A 114 1.79 31.48 35.03
N GLU A 115 2.24 30.46 34.31
CA GLU A 115 3.25 29.53 34.80
C GLU A 115 4.68 30.09 34.64
N LYS A 116 5.60 29.64 35.51
CA LYS A 116 7.02 30.02 35.40
C LYS A 116 7.76 29.36 34.24
N ARG A 117 7.24 28.24 33.71
CA ARG A 117 7.75 27.47 32.57
C ARG A 117 6.57 26.82 31.86
N LEU A 118 6.49 26.94 30.55
CA LEU A 118 5.38 26.41 29.73
C LEU A 118 5.55 24.90 29.43
N GLY A 119 4.46 24.22 29.08
CA GLY A 119 4.46 22.84 28.57
C GLY A 119 4.27 21.74 29.61
N GLN A 120 3.52 21.97 30.70
CA GLN A 120 3.04 20.87 31.56
C GLN A 120 1.91 20.10 30.84
N ARG A 121 1.91 18.75 30.90
CA ARG A 121 0.82 17.93 30.37
C ARG A 121 -0.42 18.14 31.26
N SER A 122 -1.33 19.03 30.86
CA SER A 122 -2.64 19.23 31.52
C SER A 122 -3.80 18.67 30.69
N GLU A 123 -5.01 18.72 31.24
CA GLU A 123 -6.21 18.25 30.54
C GLU A 123 -6.53 19.16 29.35
N LYS A 124 -6.67 18.57 28.16
CA LYS A 124 -7.07 19.26 26.92
C LYS A 124 -8.45 19.90 27.12
N ILE A 125 -8.58 21.20 26.81
CA ILE A 125 -9.88 21.90 26.81
C ILE A 125 -10.52 21.78 25.42
N VAL A 126 -9.79 22.20 24.39
CA VAL A 126 -10.17 22.17 22.96
C VAL A 126 -8.89 21.85 22.19
N GLY A 127 -8.97 21.13 21.08
CA GLY A 127 -7.81 20.89 20.21
C GLY A 127 -7.99 19.67 19.31
N GLY A 128 -7.31 19.70 18.18
CA GLY A 128 -7.35 18.69 17.13
C GLY A 128 -8.33 19.10 16.02
N LEU A 129 -7.96 18.79 14.79
CA LEU A 129 -8.87 18.84 13.65
C LEU A 129 -9.72 17.57 13.64
N GLU A 130 -11.04 17.74 13.72
CA GLU A 130 -11.99 16.63 13.67
C GLU A 130 -12.30 16.23 12.22
N MET A 131 -12.75 14.99 12.01
CA MET A 131 -13.02 14.49 10.66
C MET A 131 -14.15 15.28 9.96
N GLU A 132 -15.22 15.63 10.68
CA GLU A 132 -16.34 16.41 10.13
C GLU A 132 -15.90 17.84 9.71
N GLU A 133 -14.96 18.43 10.45
CA GLU A 133 -14.37 19.73 10.13
C GLU A 133 -13.51 19.64 8.87
N TRP A 134 -12.66 18.62 8.78
CA TRP A 134 -11.86 18.37 7.60
C TRP A 134 -12.72 18.08 6.36
N GLN A 135 -13.78 17.29 6.49
CA GLN A 135 -14.73 17.01 5.40
C GLN A 135 -15.40 18.29 4.88
N SER A 136 -15.77 19.22 5.77
CA SER A 136 -16.36 20.51 5.39
C SER A 136 -15.35 21.38 4.62
N ILE A 137 -14.08 21.37 5.04
CA ILE A 137 -12.98 22.02 4.32
C ILE A 137 -12.81 21.38 2.93
N VAL A 138 -12.68 20.05 2.86
CA VAL A 138 -12.47 19.34 1.59
C VAL A 138 -13.63 19.53 0.62
N ALA A 139 -14.87 19.57 1.10
CA ALA A 139 -16.04 19.87 0.27
C ALA A 139 -15.91 21.22 -0.46
N ARG A 140 -15.31 22.22 0.20
CA ARG A 140 -14.99 23.52 -0.44
C ARG A 140 -13.83 23.44 -1.40
N LEU A 141 -12.79 22.70 -1.06
CA LEU A 141 -11.59 22.52 -1.88
C LEU A 141 -11.86 21.68 -3.14
N ALA A 142 -12.88 20.83 -3.12
CA ALA A 142 -13.40 20.05 -4.24
C ALA A 142 -14.36 20.84 -5.14
N ASN A 143 -14.80 22.03 -4.73
CA ASN A 143 -15.72 22.86 -5.51
C ASN A 143 -15.01 23.43 -6.76
N LYS A 144 -15.76 23.62 -7.85
CA LYS A 144 -15.25 24.20 -9.11
C LYS A 144 -14.89 25.69 -9.00
N LYS A 145 -15.22 26.37 -7.90
CA LYS A 145 -14.79 27.74 -7.62
C LYS A 145 -13.35 27.76 -7.11
N LYS A 146 -12.58 28.73 -7.62
CA LYS A 146 -11.19 28.97 -7.21
C LYS A 146 -11.07 28.99 -5.70
N SER A 147 -10.12 28.26 -5.14
CA SER A 147 -9.85 28.26 -3.72
C SER A 147 -8.38 28.08 -3.37
N MET A 148 -8.00 28.44 -2.15
CA MET A 148 -6.65 28.24 -1.64
C MET A 148 -6.70 27.72 -0.21
N LEU A 149 -5.83 26.76 0.11
CA LEU A 149 -5.59 26.29 1.47
C LEU A 149 -4.17 26.69 1.89
N ILE A 150 -4.02 27.35 3.03
CA ILE A 150 -2.74 27.56 3.68
C ILE A 150 -2.84 26.90 5.06
N ALA A 151 -1.89 26.04 5.39
CA ALA A 151 -1.81 25.39 6.69
C ALA A 151 -0.41 25.55 7.26
N GLU A 152 -0.30 25.84 8.55
CA GLU A 152 0.99 25.97 9.24
C GLU A 152 1.21 24.79 10.22
N TYR A 153 2.33 24.87 10.93
CA TYR A 153 2.71 23.98 12.04
C TYR A 153 1.52 23.70 12.97
N ASN A 154 1.51 22.53 13.61
CA ASN A 154 0.43 22.07 14.51
C ASN A 154 -0.96 21.83 13.87
N THR A 155 -1.08 21.78 12.54
CA THR A 155 -2.38 21.46 11.90
C THR A 155 -2.71 19.95 11.90
N PHE A 156 -1.70 19.07 11.86
CA PHE A 156 -1.90 17.60 11.85
C PHE A 156 -1.29 16.87 13.05
N ALA A 157 -0.53 17.57 13.89
CA ALA A 157 0.11 17.02 15.09
C ALA A 157 -0.93 16.52 16.10
N SER A 158 -0.50 15.87 17.18
CA SER A 158 -1.41 15.56 18.29
C SER A 158 -2.05 16.87 18.77
N PRO A 159 -3.37 16.94 19.00
CA PRO A 159 -4.32 15.85 19.23
C PRO A 159 -5.21 15.50 18.02
N THR A 160 -4.85 15.90 16.80
CA THR A 160 -5.53 15.47 15.56
C THR A 160 -5.40 13.96 15.37
N SER A 161 -6.52 13.29 15.08
CA SER A 161 -6.54 11.83 14.89
C SER A 161 -5.70 11.39 13.70
N GLU A 162 -5.19 10.15 13.72
CA GLU A 162 -4.34 9.61 12.65
C GLU A 162 -5.04 9.62 11.28
N ALA A 163 -6.34 9.32 11.24
CA ALA A 163 -7.12 9.31 10.01
C ALA A 163 -7.17 10.71 9.36
N VAL A 164 -7.49 11.75 10.14
CA VAL A 164 -7.54 13.14 9.66
C VAL A 164 -6.14 13.61 9.26
N ARG A 165 -5.14 13.31 10.09
CA ARG A 165 -3.72 13.60 9.81
C ARG A 165 -3.27 13.00 8.48
N LYS A 166 -3.68 11.76 8.16
CA LYS A 166 -3.30 11.10 6.91
C LYS A 166 -3.94 11.79 5.72
N GLU A 167 -5.24 12.10 5.75
CA GLU A 167 -5.91 12.81 4.66
C GLU A 167 -5.34 14.22 4.43
N LEU A 168 -5.04 14.95 5.51
CA LEU A 168 -4.48 16.29 5.43
C LEU A 168 -3.06 16.27 4.83
N GLN A 169 -2.20 15.36 5.28
CA GLN A 169 -0.86 15.16 4.69
C GLN A 169 -0.94 14.77 3.21
N ASP A 170 -1.85 13.85 2.86
CA ASP A 170 -2.08 13.42 1.48
C ASP A 170 -2.53 14.58 0.61
N TYR A 171 -3.44 15.43 1.10
CA TYR A 171 -3.90 16.61 0.40
C TYR A 171 -2.79 17.66 0.25
N LEU A 172 -2.00 17.89 1.30
CA LEU A 172 -0.90 18.86 1.29
C LEU A 172 0.34 18.37 0.52
N GLY A 173 0.39 17.10 0.14
CA GLY A 173 1.51 16.51 -0.59
C GLY A 173 2.79 16.39 0.24
N ILE A 174 2.63 16.07 1.53
CA ILE A 174 3.73 15.94 2.51
C ILE A 174 3.66 14.61 3.25
N SER A 175 4.77 14.23 3.86
CA SER A 175 4.91 13.09 4.76
C SER A 175 5.64 13.52 6.04
N TRP A 176 5.08 13.16 7.19
CA TRP A 176 5.62 13.47 8.51
C TRP A 176 5.84 12.20 9.35
N SER A 177 7.09 11.99 9.75
CA SER A 177 7.53 10.83 10.53
C SER A 177 7.26 10.96 12.03
N GLY A 178 6.64 12.07 12.47
CA GLY A 178 6.40 12.38 13.88
C GLY A 178 7.46 13.28 14.51
N TRP A 179 8.55 13.58 13.80
CA TRP A 179 9.63 14.42 14.34
C TRP A 179 9.32 15.91 14.21
N ILE A 180 9.48 16.61 15.33
CA ILE A 180 9.51 18.07 15.43
C ILE A 180 10.87 18.50 16.00
N GLY A 181 11.26 19.75 15.78
CA GLY A 181 12.53 20.27 16.29
C GLY A 181 12.48 21.73 16.69
N ARG A 182 13.38 22.13 17.60
CA ARG A 182 13.65 23.53 17.93
C ARG A 182 15.10 23.72 18.37
N TYR A 183 15.70 24.85 17.97
CA TYR A 183 17.01 25.28 18.45
C TYR A 183 16.88 26.06 19.76
N PHE A 184 17.80 25.82 20.69
CA PHE A 184 17.94 26.57 21.94
C PHE A 184 19.38 27.05 22.10
N ASP A 185 19.56 28.32 22.49
CA ASP A 185 20.88 28.91 22.77
C ASP A 185 21.55 28.29 24.02
N GLU A 186 20.76 27.70 24.91
CA GLU A 186 21.21 27.01 26.10
C GLU A 186 20.30 25.80 26.38
N LEU A 187 20.89 24.60 26.31
CA LEU A 187 20.23 23.31 26.57
C LEU A 187 20.13 22.96 28.07
N ASP A 188 20.83 23.69 28.94
CA ASP A 188 20.68 23.52 30.40
C ASP A 188 19.31 24.08 30.85
N TYR A 189 18.35 23.19 31.10
CA TYR A 189 16.99 23.60 31.49
C TYR A 189 16.97 24.36 32.82
N HIS A 190 18.00 24.29 33.68
CA HIS A 190 18.04 25.13 34.88
C HIS A 190 18.32 26.61 34.57
N LYS A 191 18.90 26.91 33.40
CA LYS A 191 19.18 28.27 32.92
C LYS A 191 18.19 28.74 31.87
N ASN A 192 17.69 27.83 31.05
CA ASN A 192 16.74 28.13 29.99
C ASN A 192 15.33 27.71 30.40
N LEU A 193 14.45 28.69 30.64
CA LEU A 193 13.05 28.46 30.98
C LEU A 193 12.18 28.14 29.75
N GLU A 194 12.71 28.23 28.53
CA GLU A 194 11.97 27.95 27.30
C GLU A 194 11.89 26.46 26.95
N ILE A 195 12.76 25.63 27.55
CA ILE A 195 12.66 24.17 27.40
C ILE A 195 11.36 23.71 28.10
N PRO A 196 10.42 23.05 27.37
CA PRO A 196 9.12 22.69 27.92
C PRO A 196 9.20 21.78 29.15
N GLN A 197 8.25 21.92 30.07
CA GLN A 197 8.22 21.09 31.29
C GLN A 197 8.06 19.59 30.98
N TRP A 198 7.27 19.21 29.97
CA TRP A 198 7.11 17.81 29.54
C TRP A 198 8.44 17.14 29.14
N VAL A 199 9.38 17.89 28.52
CA VAL A 199 10.71 17.36 28.19
C VAL A 199 11.47 17.01 29.47
N ILE A 200 11.36 17.85 30.50
CA ILE A 200 12.05 17.69 31.77
C ILE A 200 11.43 16.52 32.56
N ASP A 201 10.11 16.43 32.56
CA ASP A 201 9.39 15.37 33.29
C ASP A 201 9.70 13.98 32.74
N GLU A 202 9.90 13.85 31.42
CA GLU A 202 10.17 12.56 30.75
C GLU A 202 11.66 12.24 30.58
N HIS A 203 12.50 13.27 30.43
CA HIS A 203 13.91 13.09 30.04
C HIS A 203 14.91 13.85 30.92
N GLY A 204 14.45 14.57 31.94
CA GLY A 204 15.31 15.37 32.84
C GLY A 204 16.22 14.54 33.74
N ASP A 205 15.87 13.27 33.98
CA ASP A 205 16.68 12.35 34.78
C ASP A 205 18.04 12.09 34.10
N ASN A 206 19.11 12.66 34.68
CA ASN A 206 20.49 12.63 34.19
C ASN A 206 20.79 13.50 32.95
N TRP A 207 20.08 14.61 32.75
CA TRP A 207 20.31 15.56 31.64
C TRP A 207 21.77 16.12 31.61
N PRO A 208 22.61 15.73 30.64
CA PRO A 208 24.01 16.14 30.61
C PRO A 208 24.25 17.39 29.74
N TYR A 209 23.24 17.87 29.02
CA TYR A 209 23.38 18.82 27.92
C TYR A 209 23.51 20.28 28.41
N LYS A 210 24.39 21.04 27.77
CA LYS A 210 24.71 22.46 28.04
C LYS A 210 25.12 23.16 26.74
N GLY A 211 25.02 24.49 26.70
CA GLY A 211 25.34 25.27 25.50
C GLY A 211 24.25 25.17 24.44
N GLY A 212 24.52 25.68 23.24
CA GLY A 212 23.54 25.70 22.15
C GLY A 212 23.28 24.33 21.54
N GLY A 213 22.09 24.12 20.98
CA GLY A 213 21.77 22.92 20.21
C GLY A 213 20.29 22.72 19.93
N PHE A 214 19.96 21.63 19.22
CA PHE A 214 18.59 21.26 18.89
C PHE A 214 18.03 20.21 19.83
N LEU A 215 16.76 20.36 20.20
CA LEU A 215 15.92 19.28 20.69
C LEU A 215 15.04 18.79 19.54
N LEU A 216 15.16 17.51 19.19
CA LEU A 216 14.24 16.85 18.26
C LEU A 216 13.40 15.85 19.03
N PHE A 217 12.08 15.92 18.88
CA PHE A 217 11.15 15.06 19.58
C PHE A 217 10.25 14.33 18.60
N ASN A 218 10.07 13.02 18.78
CA ASN A 218 9.13 12.24 18.00
C ASN A 218 7.82 12.08 18.77
N GLU A 219 6.76 12.73 18.30
CA GLU A 219 5.44 12.72 18.95
C GLU A 219 4.72 11.37 18.89
N LYS A 220 5.13 10.46 17.98
CA LYS A 220 4.53 9.13 17.85
C LYS A 220 5.18 8.11 18.78
N THR A 221 6.49 8.23 19.01
CA THR A 221 7.26 7.26 19.80
C THR A 221 7.75 7.82 21.13
N GLU A 222 7.45 9.08 21.45
CA GLU A 222 7.94 9.83 22.62
C GLU A 222 9.49 9.81 22.73
N LYS A 223 10.19 9.80 21.59
CA LYS A 223 11.65 9.71 21.55
C LYS A 223 12.26 11.11 21.46
N LEU A 224 13.19 11.43 22.36
CA LEU A 224 13.99 12.66 22.32
C LEU A 224 15.40 12.41 21.76
N LEU A 225 15.85 13.28 20.86
CA LEU A 225 17.21 13.35 20.33
C LEU A 225 17.77 14.76 20.54
N VAL A 226 19.05 14.87 20.92
CA VAL A 226 19.71 16.17 21.16
C VAL A 226 20.90 16.36 20.23
N LEU A 227 20.90 17.43 19.44
CA LEU A 227 22.04 17.84 18.61
C LEU A 227 22.81 18.97 19.30
N GLU A 228 24.01 18.71 19.80
CA GLU A 228 24.84 19.69 20.50
C GLU A 228 25.62 20.54 19.49
N LEU A 229 25.72 21.85 19.73
CA LEU A 229 26.60 22.75 18.96
C LEU A 229 28.07 22.31 19.08
N ASP A 230 28.84 22.52 18.02
CA ASP A 230 30.24 22.10 17.80
C ASP A 230 30.47 20.58 17.72
N LYS A 231 29.53 19.76 18.19
CA LYS A 231 29.61 18.28 18.14
C LYS A 231 28.77 17.70 17.02
N HIS A 232 27.47 18.00 17.00
CA HIS A 232 26.51 17.49 16.02
C HIS A 232 26.17 18.53 14.94
N VAL A 233 26.19 19.83 15.27
CA VAL A 233 25.96 20.96 14.34
C VAL A 233 27.09 21.98 14.46
N LYS A 234 27.44 22.67 13.37
CA LYS A 234 28.56 23.63 13.29
C LYS A 234 28.13 25.08 13.50
N THR A 235 26.85 25.40 13.30
CA THR A 235 26.31 26.76 13.37
C THR A 235 25.10 26.80 14.28
N GLU A 236 24.86 27.97 14.88
CA GLU A 236 23.69 28.26 15.69
C GLU A 236 22.45 28.43 14.80
N GLY A 237 21.27 28.02 15.30
CA GLY A 237 19.99 28.21 14.63
C GLY A 237 19.78 27.33 13.39
N ILE A 238 18.59 27.48 12.78
CA ILE A 238 18.21 26.83 11.53
C ILE A 238 17.72 27.89 10.55
N GLN A 239 18.05 27.75 9.27
CA GLN A 239 17.70 28.73 8.24
C GLN A 239 16.62 28.19 7.32
N VAL A 240 15.64 29.04 6.98
CA VAL A 240 14.76 28.77 5.84
C VAL A 240 15.42 29.31 4.58
N GLN A 241 15.65 28.44 3.61
CA GLN A 241 16.24 28.77 2.31
C GLN A 241 15.32 28.35 1.17
N PHE A 242 15.10 29.24 0.20
CA PHE A 242 14.31 28.91 -0.99
C PHE A 242 15.03 27.91 -1.89
N THR A 243 14.27 26.93 -2.40
CA THR A 243 14.75 26.02 -3.45
C THR A 243 14.85 26.79 -4.77
N LYS A 244 15.51 26.23 -5.80
CA LYS A 244 15.54 26.86 -7.14
C LYS A 244 14.13 27.17 -7.69
N LYS A 245 13.14 26.33 -7.36
CA LYS A 245 11.74 26.57 -7.73
C LYS A 245 11.15 27.73 -6.91
N GLY A 246 11.40 27.74 -5.59
CA GLY A 246 11.01 28.84 -4.71
C GLY A 246 11.63 30.18 -5.10
N GLU A 247 12.92 30.22 -5.44
CA GLU A 247 13.59 31.45 -5.87
C GLU A 247 12.94 32.06 -7.12
N LYS A 248 12.58 31.19 -8.08
CA LYS A 248 11.86 31.60 -9.29
C LYS A 248 10.43 32.04 -8.97
N PHE A 249 9.74 31.33 -8.09
CA PHE A 249 8.35 31.60 -7.71
C PHE A 249 8.22 32.91 -6.93
N PHE A 250 9.05 33.10 -5.90
CA PHE A 250 9.07 34.28 -5.03
C PHE A 250 9.88 35.47 -5.61
N ASN A 251 10.61 35.26 -6.71
CA ASN A 251 11.54 36.23 -7.30
C ASN A 251 12.51 36.81 -6.24
N SER A 252 13.04 35.92 -5.40
CA SER A 252 13.87 36.27 -4.25
C SER A 252 14.80 35.12 -3.90
N SER A 253 16.00 35.41 -3.42
CA SER A 253 16.94 34.44 -2.84
C SER A 253 17.12 34.70 -1.35
N ALA A 254 16.08 35.19 -0.68
CA ALA A 254 16.13 35.51 0.74
C ALA A 254 16.29 34.22 1.57
N SER A 255 17.04 34.35 2.66
CA SER A 255 17.11 33.37 3.74
C SER A 255 17.06 34.11 5.09
N ALA A 256 16.54 33.44 6.11
CA ALA A 256 16.50 33.97 7.47
C ALA A 256 16.54 32.82 8.49
N ASP A 257 17.08 33.10 9.67
CA ASP A 257 17.05 32.18 10.81
C ASP A 257 15.60 32.04 11.33
N TYR A 258 15.21 30.82 11.67
CA TYR A 258 13.91 30.48 12.26
C TYR A 258 14.12 29.99 13.69
N GLY A 259 13.46 30.63 14.67
CA GLY A 259 13.75 30.45 16.09
C GLY A 259 12.74 29.60 16.88
N TYR A 260 11.68 29.12 16.23
CA TYR A 260 10.58 28.41 16.90
C TYR A 260 10.52 26.93 16.53
N TRP A 261 9.48 26.24 16.98
CA TRP A 261 9.27 24.83 16.67
C TRP A 261 8.92 24.62 15.20
N PHE A 262 9.48 23.58 14.60
CA PHE A 262 9.26 23.21 13.21
C PHE A 262 8.99 21.71 13.05
N ASP A 263 8.26 21.35 12.01
CA ASP A 263 8.08 19.96 11.63
C ASP A 263 9.21 19.48 10.72
N ILE A 264 9.68 18.25 10.95
CA ILE A 264 10.55 17.58 10.00
C ILE A 264 9.69 16.84 8.97
N ILE A 265 9.31 17.55 7.91
CA ILE A 265 8.50 17.01 6.82
C ILE A 265 9.31 16.72 5.56
N THR A 266 8.94 15.66 4.86
CA THR A 266 9.43 15.39 3.51
C THR A 266 8.29 15.63 2.52
N PRO A 267 8.48 16.43 1.46
CA PRO A 267 7.47 16.53 0.42
C PRO A 267 7.37 15.17 -0.29
N LYS A 268 6.16 14.75 -0.66
CA LYS A 268 5.95 13.51 -1.44
C LYS A 268 6.81 13.49 -2.71
N TYR A 269 7.01 14.67 -3.28
CA TYR A 269 7.93 14.88 -4.38
C TYR A 269 8.86 16.06 -4.12
N LYS A 270 10.15 15.85 -4.37
CA LYS A 270 11.19 16.85 -4.10
C LYS A 270 10.95 18.18 -4.85
N GLU A 271 10.37 18.13 -6.04
CA GLU A 271 10.03 19.31 -6.82
C GLU A 271 8.92 20.19 -6.23
N ASP A 272 8.18 19.72 -5.22
CA ASP A 272 7.07 20.48 -4.62
C ASP A 272 7.50 21.38 -3.45
N ALA A 273 8.72 21.21 -2.97
CA ALA A 273 9.33 22.11 -1.99
C ALA A 273 9.69 23.46 -2.63
N LEU A 274 9.15 24.55 -2.07
CA LEU A 274 9.53 25.93 -2.37
C LEU A 274 10.64 26.42 -1.44
N ALA A 275 10.73 25.89 -0.23
CA ALA A 275 11.79 26.21 0.71
C ALA A 275 12.18 24.97 1.53
N ASN A 276 13.43 24.90 1.96
CA ASN A 276 13.96 23.88 2.85
C ASN A 276 14.52 24.53 4.12
N TYR A 277 14.53 23.75 5.20
CA TYR A 277 15.33 24.06 6.36
C TYR A 277 16.78 23.62 6.14
N GLU A 278 17.71 24.49 6.52
CA GLU A 278 19.15 24.28 6.40
C GLU A 278 19.80 24.44 7.77
N TRP A 279 20.55 23.42 8.17
CA TRP A 279 21.39 23.39 9.36
C TRP A 279 22.76 22.80 9.00
N ASP A 280 23.84 23.33 9.58
CA ASP A 280 25.19 22.88 9.24
C ASP A 280 25.59 21.65 10.06
N LEU A 281 25.34 20.44 9.56
CA LEU A 281 25.62 19.18 10.28
C LEU A 281 27.12 18.79 10.26
N THR A 282 27.59 18.19 11.36
CA THR A 282 28.87 17.46 11.40
C THR A 282 28.69 16.01 10.91
N GLN A 283 29.78 15.27 10.68
CA GLN A 283 29.69 13.84 10.36
C GLN A 283 29.06 13.02 11.49
N GLU A 284 29.26 13.41 12.75
CA GLU A 284 28.59 12.78 13.89
C GLU A 284 27.09 13.11 13.90
N GLY A 285 26.71 14.34 13.56
CA GLY A 285 25.31 14.73 13.39
C GLY A 285 24.60 13.94 12.30
N ILE A 286 25.20 13.83 11.10
CA ILE A 286 24.65 13.05 9.97
C ILE A 286 24.43 11.59 10.39
N LYS A 287 25.42 10.98 11.04
CA LYS A 287 25.30 9.60 11.53
C LYS A 287 24.15 9.45 12.53
N LEU A 288 24.04 10.37 13.49
CA LEU A 288 22.99 10.34 14.50
C LEU A 288 21.59 10.51 13.90
N LEU A 289 21.41 11.39 12.91
CA LEU A 289 20.15 11.55 12.19
C LEU A 289 19.80 10.29 11.38
N THR A 290 20.79 9.73 10.67
CA THR A 290 20.62 8.52 9.84
C THR A 290 20.20 7.31 10.67
N GLU A 291 20.82 7.11 11.85
CA GLU A 291 20.45 6.03 12.79
C GLU A 291 19.02 6.15 13.34
N ASN A 292 18.41 7.35 13.23
CA ASN A 292 17.06 7.65 13.70
C ASN A 292 16.04 7.90 12.58
N ASN A 293 16.41 7.65 11.32
CA ASN A 293 15.58 7.89 10.14
C ASN A 293 15.09 9.35 10.02
N ILE A 294 15.92 10.32 10.43
CA ILE A 294 15.65 11.75 10.26
C ILE A 294 16.37 12.23 8.99
N PRO A 295 15.67 12.86 8.03
CA PRO A 295 16.31 13.34 6.81
C PRO A 295 17.31 14.48 7.10
N GLU A 296 18.45 14.47 6.39
CA GLU A 296 19.46 15.53 6.51
C GLU A 296 18.94 16.90 6.07
N GLN A 297 18.04 16.91 5.08
CA GLN A 297 17.38 18.09 4.53
C GLN A 297 15.88 17.83 4.44
N PHE A 298 15.06 18.78 4.89
CA PHE A 298 13.61 18.67 4.95
C PHE A 298 12.95 19.99 4.54
N ALA A 299 11.67 19.93 4.17
CA ALA A 299 10.98 21.08 3.58
C ALA A 299 10.49 22.05 4.65
N ALA A 300 10.63 23.34 4.38
CA ALA A 300 10.06 24.43 5.17
C ALA A 300 8.74 24.95 4.55
N ILE A 301 8.63 24.94 3.21
CA ILE A 301 7.42 25.32 2.48
C ILE A 301 7.18 24.31 1.36
N VAL A 302 5.99 23.69 1.36
CA VAL A 302 5.54 22.78 0.29
C VAL A 302 4.32 23.37 -0.39
N SER A 303 4.24 23.26 -1.71
CA SER A 303 3.11 23.74 -2.51
C SER A 303 2.54 22.64 -3.40
N GLN A 304 1.21 22.55 -3.47
CA GLN A 304 0.49 21.68 -4.40
C GLN A 304 -0.48 22.53 -5.24
N ASN A 305 -0.34 22.45 -6.56
CA ASN A 305 -1.21 23.17 -7.48
C ASN A 305 -2.16 22.18 -8.18
N LYS A 306 -3.45 22.30 -7.88
CA LYS A 306 -4.54 21.47 -8.41
C LYS A 306 -5.40 22.29 -9.38
N GLN A 307 -6.37 21.67 -10.04
CA GLN A 307 -7.20 22.33 -11.06
C GLN A 307 -7.90 23.60 -10.52
N TYR A 308 -8.66 23.47 -9.44
CA TYR A 308 -9.42 24.57 -8.84
C TYR A 308 -8.71 25.21 -7.65
N THR A 309 -7.77 24.49 -7.05
CA THR A 309 -7.25 24.81 -5.74
C THR A 309 -5.73 24.86 -5.73
N THR A 310 -5.14 25.72 -4.91
CA THR A 310 -3.71 25.68 -4.59
C THR A 310 -3.55 25.53 -3.10
N SER A 311 -2.66 24.66 -2.63
CA SER A 311 -2.39 24.48 -1.21
C SER A 311 -0.94 24.70 -0.86
N TYR A 312 -0.70 25.29 0.31
CA TYR A 312 0.61 25.55 0.87
C TYR A 312 0.68 25.01 2.29
N TYR A 313 1.78 24.34 2.62
CA TYR A 313 2.11 23.97 3.99
C TYR A 313 3.37 24.68 4.45
N PHE A 314 3.32 25.33 5.60
CA PHE A 314 4.48 25.92 6.26
C PHE A 314 4.86 25.05 7.46
N ALA A 315 6.06 24.46 7.42
CA ALA A 315 6.55 23.51 8.42
C ALA A 315 7.11 24.19 9.67
N GLY A 316 6.54 25.32 10.02
CA GLY A 316 6.81 26.11 11.21
C GLY A 316 5.67 27.11 11.35
N ASP A 317 5.46 27.59 12.56
CA ASP A 317 4.60 28.73 12.83
C ASP A 317 5.28 29.99 12.30
N PHE A 318 4.93 30.37 11.07
CA PHE A 318 5.59 31.45 10.33
C PHE A 318 4.90 32.79 10.56
N ASN A 319 3.63 32.73 10.96
CA ASN A 319 2.81 33.89 11.19
C ASN A 319 3.00 34.48 12.60
N ASP A 320 3.52 33.71 13.56
CA ASP A 320 3.79 34.18 14.91
C ASP A 320 4.67 35.44 14.93
N VAL A 321 4.08 36.51 15.46
CA VAL A 321 4.77 37.74 15.79
C VAL A 321 4.29 38.27 17.15
N SER A 322 5.24 38.47 18.08
CA SER A 322 4.93 38.92 19.44
C SER A 322 4.24 40.29 19.50
N ARG A 323 4.52 41.18 18.54
CA ARG A 323 3.84 42.48 18.36
C ARG A 323 3.85 42.90 16.88
N ALA A 324 2.66 43.10 16.32
CA ALA A 324 2.50 43.73 15.01
C ALA A 324 2.39 45.27 15.12
N PRO A 325 2.98 46.06 14.19
CA PRO A 325 2.83 47.52 14.19
C PRO A 325 1.37 47.95 14.00
N SER A 326 0.86 48.80 14.89
CA SER A 326 -0.50 49.37 14.77
C SER A 326 -0.69 50.23 13.52
N LEU A 327 0.40 50.75 12.96
CA LEU A 327 0.42 51.56 11.76
C LEU A 327 0.67 50.68 10.53
N TYR A 328 -0.39 50.07 9.98
CA TYR A 328 -0.29 49.24 8.77
C TYR A 328 -0.60 50.00 7.46
N LYS A 329 -1.11 51.23 7.52
CA LYS A 329 -1.62 52.00 6.36
C LYS A 329 -0.56 52.79 5.59
N ILE A 330 0.58 52.17 5.31
CA ILE A 330 1.73 52.83 4.64
C ILE A 330 2.23 51.93 3.50
N LYS A 331 2.14 52.38 2.25
CA LYS A 331 2.65 51.60 1.11
C LYS A 331 4.17 51.35 1.22
N GLY A 332 4.61 50.11 1.08
CA GLY A 332 6.02 49.73 1.15
C GLY A 332 6.61 49.60 2.56
N LEU A 333 5.77 49.67 3.60
CA LEU A 333 6.18 49.49 5.00
C LEU A 333 6.89 48.15 5.28
N PRO A 334 6.48 47.00 4.72
CA PRO A 334 7.20 45.74 4.91
C PRO A 334 8.67 45.81 4.51
N THR A 335 8.98 46.53 3.42
CA THR A 335 10.37 46.70 2.96
C THR A 335 11.20 47.48 3.97
N ILE A 336 10.62 48.47 4.67
CA ILE A 336 11.32 49.22 5.72
C ILE A 336 11.59 48.30 6.92
N TYR A 337 10.58 47.59 7.39
CA TYR A 337 10.71 46.68 8.53
C TYR A 337 11.68 45.53 8.26
N LYS A 338 11.71 45.00 7.03
CA LYS A 338 12.70 44.01 6.59
C LYS A 338 14.16 44.45 6.83
N TYR A 339 14.46 45.74 6.66
CA TYR A 339 15.81 46.26 6.94
C TYR A 339 15.98 46.75 8.38
N ALA A 340 14.92 47.28 9.01
CA ALA A 340 14.97 47.84 10.36
C ALA A 340 15.02 46.76 11.45
N GLU A 341 14.26 45.68 11.29
CA GLU A 341 14.13 44.56 12.24
C GLU A 341 15.07 43.40 11.91
N LYS A 342 16.10 43.63 11.06
CA LYS A 342 17.00 42.56 10.57
C LYS A 342 17.64 41.73 11.70
N PHE A 343 17.84 42.33 12.87
CA PHE A 343 18.46 41.71 14.05
C PHE A 343 17.51 41.55 15.23
N ALA A 344 16.19 41.60 14.99
CA ALA A 344 15.17 41.40 16.01
C ALA A 344 14.47 40.05 15.82
N ASP A 345 13.73 39.60 16.85
CA ASP A 345 12.97 38.35 16.82
C ASP A 345 11.91 38.33 15.69
N SER A 346 11.46 39.51 15.23
CA SER A 346 10.54 39.65 14.10
C SER A 346 11.20 39.61 12.71
N SER A 347 12.51 39.38 12.63
CA SER A 347 13.27 39.39 11.36
C SER A 347 12.73 38.38 10.35
N PHE A 348 12.39 37.16 10.81
CA PHE A 348 11.83 36.11 9.96
C PHE A 348 10.50 36.54 9.33
N TYR A 349 9.59 37.08 10.15
CA TYR A 349 8.28 37.54 9.73
C TYR A 349 8.36 38.57 8.58
N TRP A 350 9.25 39.57 8.70
CA TRP A 350 9.41 40.60 7.67
C TRP A 350 10.24 40.17 6.46
N SER A 351 11.19 39.26 6.66
CA SER A 351 12.15 38.87 5.61
C SER A 351 11.66 37.72 4.74
N ILE A 352 10.88 36.81 5.30
CA ILE A 352 10.38 35.57 4.68
C ILE A 352 8.85 35.58 4.60
N TYR A 353 8.13 35.59 5.74
CA TYR A 353 6.68 35.37 5.77
C TYR A 353 5.88 36.39 4.94
N ILE A 354 6.06 37.71 5.17
CA ILE A 354 5.32 38.73 4.43
C ILE A 354 5.56 38.67 2.90
N PRO A 355 6.82 38.60 2.41
CA PRO A 355 7.08 38.41 0.97
C PRO A 355 6.47 37.14 0.38
N VAL A 356 6.53 36.01 1.12
CA VAL A 356 5.95 34.72 0.70
C VAL A 356 4.43 34.85 0.58
N MET A 357 3.76 35.34 1.61
CA MET A 357 2.30 35.53 1.64
C MET A 357 1.84 36.49 0.53
N HIS A 358 2.55 37.61 0.34
CA HIS A 358 2.23 38.56 -0.72
C HIS A 358 2.27 37.89 -2.10
N LYS A 359 3.29 37.06 -2.37
CA LYS A 359 3.38 36.36 -3.65
C LYS A 359 2.33 35.26 -3.80
N ILE A 360 2.05 34.51 -2.74
CA ILE A 360 1.01 33.46 -2.75
C ILE A 360 -0.36 34.05 -3.07
N PHE A 361 -0.75 35.16 -2.44
CA PHE A 361 -2.02 35.82 -2.71
C PHE A 361 -2.05 36.48 -4.10
N ASP A 362 -0.95 37.09 -4.55
CA ASP A 362 -0.81 37.61 -5.92
C ASP A 362 -1.04 36.50 -6.97
N GLU A 363 -0.40 35.34 -6.81
CA GLU A 363 -0.61 34.19 -7.71
C GLU A 363 -2.04 33.65 -7.63
N PHE A 364 -2.65 33.65 -6.43
CA PHE A 364 -4.04 33.25 -6.28
C PHE A 364 -4.98 34.16 -7.05
N GLU A 365 -4.83 35.49 -6.96
CA GLU A 365 -5.64 36.45 -7.71
C GLU A 365 -5.58 36.20 -9.22
N HIS A 366 -4.39 35.89 -9.74
CA HIS A 366 -4.14 35.67 -11.17
C HIS A 366 -4.41 34.24 -11.66
N LYS A 367 -4.70 33.27 -10.79
CA LYS A 367 -5.03 31.90 -11.21
C LYS A 367 -6.32 31.88 -12.04
N GLU A 368 -6.19 31.46 -13.29
CA GLU A 368 -7.30 31.22 -14.22
C GLU A 368 -7.79 29.77 -14.10
N ILE A 369 -9.09 29.58 -13.89
CA ILE A 369 -9.72 28.26 -13.97
C ILE A 369 -10.10 28.01 -15.42
N ARG A 370 -9.56 26.94 -16.01
CA ARG A 370 -10.01 26.46 -17.32
C ARG A 370 -11.24 25.59 -17.12
N GLU A 371 -12.40 26.06 -17.57
CA GLU A 371 -13.56 25.19 -17.75
C GLU A 371 -13.24 24.13 -18.80
N THR A 372 -13.62 22.88 -18.53
CA THR A 372 -13.62 21.82 -19.53
C THR A 372 -14.59 22.22 -20.63
N VAL A 373 -14.05 22.65 -21.78
CA VAL A 373 -14.85 23.03 -22.94
C VAL A 373 -15.58 21.79 -23.42
N ASN A 374 -16.91 21.79 -23.26
CA ASN A 374 -17.77 20.84 -23.95
C ASN A 374 -17.69 21.15 -25.45
N THR A 375 -16.86 20.40 -26.17
CA THR A 375 -16.79 20.43 -27.62
C THR A 375 -18.10 19.89 -28.21
N GLU A 376 -18.53 20.40 -29.37
CA GLU A 376 -19.73 19.87 -30.07
C GLU A 376 -19.57 18.38 -30.44
N THR A 377 -18.34 17.86 -30.51
CA THR A 377 -18.00 16.44 -30.69
C THR A 377 -17.63 15.79 -29.36
N PHE A 378 -18.11 14.57 -29.10
CA PHE A 378 -17.71 13.79 -27.92
C PHE A 378 -16.24 13.37 -27.96
N ASN A 379 -15.65 13.17 -26.78
CA ASN A 379 -14.25 12.81 -26.61
C ASN A 379 -14.08 11.30 -26.46
N TYR A 380 -13.11 10.73 -27.15
CA TYR A 380 -12.62 9.37 -26.96
C TYR A 380 -11.18 9.27 -27.48
N ASN A 381 -10.35 8.55 -26.75
CA ASN A 381 -8.91 8.37 -26.98
C ASN A 381 -8.55 6.90 -27.29
N ALA A 382 -9.53 6.01 -27.27
CA ALA A 382 -9.38 4.59 -27.54
C ALA A 382 -10.59 4.09 -28.33
N ARG A 383 -10.39 3.10 -29.20
CA ARG A 383 -11.46 2.49 -29.99
C ARG A 383 -11.16 1.07 -30.44
N ILE A 384 -12.20 0.34 -30.80
CA ILE A 384 -12.12 -0.92 -31.51
C ILE A 384 -12.29 -0.67 -33.01
N GLN A 385 -11.29 -1.06 -33.79
CA GLN A 385 -11.30 -0.98 -35.25
C GLN A 385 -11.07 -2.39 -35.84
N GLY A 386 -12.16 -3.03 -36.27
CA GLY A 386 -12.11 -4.43 -36.69
C GLY A 386 -11.74 -5.34 -35.53
N GLN A 387 -10.63 -6.08 -35.65
CA GLN A 387 -10.09 -6.96 -34.61
C GLN A 387 -8.95 -6.31 -33.79
N SER A 388 -8.77 -4.99 -33.91
CA SER A 388 -7.68 -4.27 -33.25
C SER A 388 -8.20 -3.25 -32.24
N PHE A 389 -7.47 -3.09 -31.14
CA PHE A 389 -7.65 -2.01 -30.19
C PHE A 389 -6.69 -0.88 -30.56
N GLU A 390 -7.21 0.32 -30.81
CA GLU A 390 -6.41 1.49 -31.17
C GLU A 390 -6.48 2.57 -30.10
N VAL A 391 -5.35 3.23 -29.84
CA VAL A 391 -5.28 4.44 -29.02
C VAL A 391 -4.90 5.66 -29.86
N LEU A 392 -5.38 6.82 -29.45
CA LEU A 392 -5.07 8.09 -30.10
C LEU A 392 -3.73 8.61 -29.57
N LYS A 393 -2.70 8.60 -30.41
CA LYS A 393 -1.36 9.10 -30.09
C LYS A 393 -0.92 10.12 -31.14
N ASP A 394 -0.57 11.33 -30.69
CA ASP A 394 -0.17 12.45 -31.56
C ASP A 394 -1.22 12.76 -32.66
N GLY A 395 -2.50 12.66 -32.31
CA GLY A 395 -3.62 12.85 -33.24
C GLY A 395 -3.81 11.74 -34.27
N LYS A 396 -3.10 10.60 -34.12
CA LYS A 396 -3.22 9.43 -35.00
C LYS A 396 -3.67 8.21 -34.21
N TRP A 397 -4.64 7.48 -34.76
CA TRP A 397 -5.01 6.16 -34.27
C TRP A 397 -3.87 5.18 -34.53
N LYS A 398 -3.44 4.48 -33.48
CA LYS A 398 -2.40 3.46 -33.55
C LYS A 398 -2.90 2.18 -32.85
N PRO A 399 -2.83 1.02 -33.52
CA PRO A 399 -3.12 -0.24 -32.85
C PRO A 399 -2.11 -0.47 -31.72
N ILE A 400 -2.59 -1.06 -30.63
CA ILE A 400 -1.76 -1.51 -29.51
C ILE A 400 -1.96 -3.00 -29.29
N VAL A 401 -0.87 -3.66 -28.89
CA VAL A 401 -0.92 -4.99 -28.28
C VAL A 401 -0.93 -4.77 -26.77
N PHE A 402 -1.88 -5.37 -26.07
CA PHE A 402 -1.92 -5.31 -24.60
C PHE A 402 -0.77 -6.13 -24.04
N LYS A 403 0.18 -5.43 -23.42
CA LYS A 403 1.28 -5.99 -22.66
C LYS A 403 1.18 -5.38 -21.29
N GLY A 404 0.64 -6.10 -20.33
CA GLY A 404 0.22 -5.46 -19.09
C GLY A 404 0.25 -6.34 -17.87
N VAL A 405 -0.15 -5.74 -16.76
CA VAL A 405 -0.27 -6.38 -15.46
C VAL A 405 -1.59 -5.95 -14.81
N ASN A 406 -2.14 -6.82 -13.99
CA ASN A 406 -3.16 -6.43 -13.03
C ASN A 406 -2.50 -5.86 -11.78
N ILE A 407 -3.18 -4.97 -11.06
CA ILE A 407 -2.74 -4.44 -9.77
C ILE A 407 -3.89 -4.53 -8.78
N GLY A 408 -3.65 -5.21 -7.66
CA GLY A 408 -4.54 -5.21 -6.49
C GLY A 408 -4.14 -4.14 -5.47
N MET A 409 -4.87 -4.09 -4.35
CA MET A 409 -4.58 -3.17 -3.23
C MET A 409 -3.83 -3.84 -2.07
N GLY A 410 -3.39 -5.10 -2.23
CA GLY A 410 -2.62 -5.81 -1.22
C GLY A 410 -1.22 -5.25 -1.02
N LYS A 411 -0.82 -5.13 0.25
CA LYS A 411 0.51 -4.73 0.73
C LYS A 411 0.83 -5.48 2.03
N PRO A 412 2.08 -5.89 2.29
CA PRO A 412 2.45 -6.48 3.58
C PRO A 412 2.04 -5.59 4.76
N GLY A 413 1.43 -6.19 5.77
CA GLY A 413 0.97 -5.52 6.99
C GLY A 413 -0.39 -4.83 6.89
N ALA A 414 -1.10 -4.91 5.75
CA ALA A 414 -2.41 -4.27 5.60
C ALA A 414 -3.38 -5.13 4.76
N PHE A 415 -4.65 -5.10 5.14
CA PHE A 415 -5.72 -5.62 4.29
C PHE A 415 -5.98 -4.68 3.10
N PRO A 416 -6.41 -5.19 1.94
CA PRO A 416 -6.70 -4.35 0.77
C PRO A 416 -7.66 -3.19 1.07
N GLY A 417 -8.67 -3.45 1.92
CA GLY A 417 -9.66 -2.44 2.32
C GLY A 417 -9.10 -1.27 3.12
N GLU A 418 -7.84 -1.33 3.59
CA GLU A 418 -7.15 -0.24 4.28
C GLU A 418 -6.46 0.74 3.31
N ALA A 419 -6.42 0.43 2.01
CA ALA A 419 -5.89 1.35 1.01
C ALA A 419 -4.45 1.83 1.32
N ALA A 420 -3.59 0.91 1.79
CA ALA A 420 -2.32 1.24 2.43
C ALA A 420 -1.13 1.52 1.48
N ILE A 421 -1.28 1.25 0.17
CA ILE A 421 -0.25 1.54 -0.82
C ILE A 421 -0.16 3.05 -1.03
N THR A 422 1.03 3.61 -0.89
CA THR A 422 1.26 5.06 -0.98
C THR A 422 1.40 5.53 -2.42
N GLU A 423 1.30 6.84 -2.63
CA GLU A 423 1.48 7.46 -3.94
C GLU A 423 2.90 7.23 -4.49
N GLU A 424 3.91 7.26 -3.62
CA GLU A 424 5.32 7.04 -3.98
C GLU A 424 5.55 5.60 -4.41
N GLU A 425 4.96 4.63 -3.70
CA GLU A 425 5.00 3.21 -4.06
C GLU A 425 4.37 2.99 -5.44
N TYR A 426 3.16 3.53 -5.68
CA TYR A 426 2.55 3.46 -7.01
C TYR A 426 3.40 4.10 -8.09
N TYR A 427 3.98 5.28 -7.84
CA TYR A 427 4.83 5.96 -8.81
C TYR A 427 6.07 5.12 -9.16
N GLN A 428 6.74 4.55 -8.15
CA GLN A 428 7.86 3.65 -8.35
C GLN A 428 7.45 2.40 -9.13
N TRP A 429 6.32 1.78 -8.79
CA TRP A 429 5.78 0.62 -9.50
C TRP A 429 5.45 0.95 -10.95
N PHE A 430 4.86 2.11 -11.25
CA PHE A 430 4.62 2.54 -12.62
C PHE A 430 5.91 2.72 -13.42
N GLN A 431 6.99 3.21 -12.81
CA GLN A 431 8.30 3.25 -13.47
C GLN A 431 8.77 1.84 -13.82
N GLN A 432 8.73 0.91 -12.88
CA GLN A 432 9.17 -0.47 -13.11
C GLN A 432 8.27 -1.19 -14.14
N ILE A 433 6.95 -1.04 -14.06
CA ILE A 433 6.01 -1.62 -15.04
C ILE A 433 6.33 -1.12 -16.45
N ALA A 434 6.56 0.18 -16.63
CA ALA A 434 6.90 0.72 -17.94
C ALA A 434 8.31 0.31 -18.41
N GLU A 435 9.27 0.17 -17.50
CA GLU A 435 10.60 -0.39 -17.78
C GLU A 435 10.54 -1.85 -18.24
N MET A 436 9.50 -2.60 -17.83
CA MET A 436 9.17 -3.92 -18.36
C MET A 436 8.65 -3.89 -19.81
N ASN A 437 8.51 -2.72 -20.43
CA ASN A 437 7.85 -2.50 -21.72
C ASN A 437 6.35 -2.82 -21.72
N ALA A 438 5.73 -2.88 -20.53
CA ALA A 438 4.28 -2.92 -20.41
C ALA A 438 3.67 -1.54 -20.75
N ASN A 439 2.45 -1.54 -21.27
CA ASN A 439 1.72 -0.34 -21.67
C ASN A 439 0.35 -0.22 -20.98
N THR A 440 -0.14 -1.27 -20.34
CA THR A 440 -1.48 -1.29 -19.76
C THR A 440 -1.46 -1.86 -18.34
N ILE A 441 -2.20 -1.22 -17.46
CA ILE A 441 -2.50 -1.69 -16.11
C ILE A 441 -4.01 -1.91 -16.02
N ARG A 442 -4.44 -3.00 -15.39
CA ARG A 442 -5.84 -3.20 -15.00
C ARG A 442 -5.99 -3.10 -13.49
N VAL A 443 -7.04 -2.39 -13.07
CA VAL A 443 -7.48 -2.28 -11.67
C VAL A 443 -8.95 -2.64 -11.58
N TYR A 444 -9.35 -3.28 -10.48
CA TYR A 444 -10.68 -3.89 -10.31
C TYR A 444 -11.73 -2.96 -9.70
N THR A 445 -11.26 -2.03 -8.87
CA THR A 445 -12.09 -1.20 -8.01
C THR A 445 -11.45 0.17 -7.83
N LEU A 446 -12.04 1.01 -6.98
CA LEU A 446 -11.50 2.30 -6.59
C LEU A 446 -10.16 2.12 -5.82
N HIS A 447 -9.07 2.61 -6.40
CA HIS A 447 -7.79 2.72 -5.70
C HIS A 447 -7.71 4.02 -4.87
N PRO A 448 -6.72 4.18 -3.97
CA PRO A 448 -6.52 5.41 -3.21
C PRO A 448 -6.20 6.58 -4.15
N PRO A 449 -6.49 7.84 -3.80
CA PRO A 449 -6.16 9.01 -4.63
C PRO A 449 -4.70 9.06 -5.12
N GLY A 450 -3.77 8.55 -4.30
CA GLY A 450 -2.36 8.42 -4.64
C GLY A 450 -2.09 7.63 -5.93
N PHE A 451 -2.88 6.61 -6.25
CA PHE A 451 -2.77 5.87 -7.51
C PHE A 451 -2.98 6.79 -8.73
N TYR A 452 -4.05 7.58 -8.72
CA TYR A 452 -4.44 8.44 -9.85
C TYR A 452 -3.46 9.60 -10.03
N ARG A 453 -3.00 10.19 -8.91
CA ARG A 453 -1.96 11.23 -8.94
C ARG A 453 -0.62 10.70 -9.46
N ALA A 454 -0.18 9.54 -8.96
CA ALA A 454 1.03 8.88 -9.44
C ALA A 454 0.95 8.58 -10.96
N LEU A 455 -0.21 8.13 -11.45
CA LEU A 455 -0.41 7.81 -12.87
C LEU A 455 -0.33 9.07 -13.74
N ALA A 456 -1.05 10.12 -13.36
CA ALA A 456 -1.03 11.39 -14.08
C ALA A 456 0.40 11.94 -14.15
N LYS A 457 1.09 11.97 -13.01
CA LYS A 457 2.46 12.45 -12.91
C LYS A 457 3.43 11.62 -13.73
N TYR A 458 3.33 10.29 -13.67
CA TYR A 458 4.15 9.40 -14.47
C TYR A 458 3.96 9.70 -15.97
N ASN A 459 2.71 9.80 -16.44
CA ASN A 459 2.40 10.02 -17.84
C ASN A 459 2.74 11.43 -18.34
N GLU A 460 2.63 12.46 -17.49
CA GLU A 460 3.07 13.83 -17.83
C GLU A 460 4.57 13.92 -18.04
N LYS A 461 5.36 13.13 -17.29
CA LYS A 461 6.81 13.03 -17.46
C LYS A 461 7.22 12.11 -18.62
N ASN A 462 6.33 11.22 -19.07
CA ASN A 462 6.60 10.17 -20.06
C ASN A 462 5.62 10.20 -21.25
N LEU A 463 5.48 11.36 -21.90
CA LEU A 463 4.53 11.57 -23.00
C LEU A 463 4.67 10.56 -24.17
N ASP A 464 5.89 10.08 -24.42
CA ASP A 464 6.18 9.13 -25.51
C ASP A 464 5.78 7.68 -25.18
N LYS A 465 5.62 7.34 -23.90
CA LYS A 465 5.32 5.98 -23.43
C LYS A 465 4.36 6.04 -22.22
N PRO A 466 3.13 6.52 -22.42
CA PRO A 466 2.16 6.54 -21.34
C PRO A 466 1.76 5.12 -20.95
N LEU A 467 1.45 4.93 -19.68
CA LEU A 467 0.71 3.78 -19.17
C LEU A 467 -0.80 4.06 -19.28
N TYR A 468 -1.51 3.08 -19.82
CA TYR A 468 -2.95 3.11 -19.95
C TYR A 468 -3.64 2.26 -18.88
N ILE A 469 -4.88 2.60 -18.54
CA ILE A 469 -5.68 1.90 -17.55
C ILE A 469 -6.90 1.25 -18.21
N LEU A 470 -7.12 -0.02 -17.90
CA LEU A 470 -8.44 -0.65 -17.98
C LEU A 470 -9.04 -0.65 -16.58
N HIS A 471 -10.16 0.06 -16.41
CA HIS A 471 -10.75 0.25 -15.09
C HIS A 471 -11.96 -0.66 -14.92
N GLY A 472 -11.99 -1.40 -13.82
CA GLY A 472 -13.14 -2.17 -13.38
C GLY A 472 -14.06 -1.38 -12.46
N VAL A 473 -15.27 -1.87 -12.31
CA VAL A 473 -16.17 -1.45 -11.23
C VAL A 473 -16.56 -2.72 -10.50
N TRP A 474 -16.25 -2.79 -9.22
CA TRP A 474 -16.51 -3.95 -8.38
C TRP A 474 -17.96 -3.97 -7.92
N ILE A 475 -18.59 -5.15 -7.91
CA ILE A 475 -19.93 -5.39 -7.38
C ILE A 475 -19.82 -6.25 -6.12
N ASN A 476 -20.68 -6.00 -5.12
CA ASN A 476 -20.65 -6.75 -3.87
C ASN A 476 -21.02 -8.23 -4.09
N GLU A 477 -20.04 -9.13 -3.93
CA GLU A 477 -20.21 -10.57 -4.17
C GLU A 477 -21.17 -11.23 -3.18
N GLU A 478 -21.13 -10.81 -1.90
CA GLU A 478 -21.94 -11.42 -0.83
C GLU A 478 -23.43 -11.24 -1.12
N GLY A 479 -23.82 -10.02 -1.50
CA GLY A 479 -25.22 -9.73 -1.89
C GLY A 479 -25.68 -10.53 -3.13
N LEU A 480 -24.79 -10.76 -4.09
CA LEU A 480 -25.09 -11.60 -5.27
C LEU A 480 -25.24 -13.07 -4.89
N ALA A 481 -24.35 -13.60 -4.06
CA ALA A 481 -24.36 -14.99 -3.63
C ALA A 481 -25.57 -15.33 -2.73
N GLU A 482 -25.97 -14.42 -1.85
CA GLU A 482 -27.13 -14.61 -0.97
C GLU A 482 -28.46 -14.52 -1.73
N SER A 483 -28.58 -13.55 -2.64
CA SER A 483 -29.83 -13.30 -3.35
C SER A 483 -30.05 -14.21 -4.55
N LEU A 484 -28.97 -14.73 -5.15
CA LEU A 484 -28.97 -15.41 -6.45
C LEU A 484 -29.77 -14.61 -7.51
N ASP A 485 -29.65 -13.29 -7.49
CA ASP A 485 -30.33 -12.38 -8.41
C ASP A 485 -29.56 -11.07 -8.59
N ALA A 486 -29.11 -10.80 -9.82
CA ALA A 486 -28.43 -9.55 -10.17
C ALA A 486 -29.33 -8.31 -10.04
N TYR A 487 -30.66 -8.48 -10.02
CA TYR A 487 -31.64 -7.42 -9.78
C TYR A 487 -31.96 -7.19 -8.30
N ASN A 488 -31.20 -7.78 -7.37
CA ASN A 488 -31.30 -7.42 -5.95
C ASN A 488 -31.16 -5.90 -5.77
N GLU A 489 -32.17 -5.27 -5.16
CA GLU A 489 -32.30 -3.81 -5.13
C GLU A 489 -31.12 -3.11 -4.44
N GLU A 490 -30.62 -3.67 -3.34
CA GLU A 490 -29.51 -3.10 -2.57
C GLU A 490 -28.20 -3.24 -3.34
N THR A 491 -27.86 -4.46 -3.77
CA THR A 491 -26.62 -4.73 -4.52
C THR A 491 -26.57 -3.96 -5.83
N LEU A 492 -27.68 -3.87 -6.57
CA LEU A 492 -27.74 -3.12 -7.83
C LEU A 492 -27.59 -1.61 -7.61
N LYS A 493 -28.26 -1.04 -6.60
CA LYS A 493 -28.13 0.39 -6.29
C LYS A 493 -26.69 0.75 -5.91
N ASP A 494 -26.06 -0.07 -5.09
CA ASP A 494 -24.67 0.12 -4.70
C ASP A 494 -23.74 0.06 -5.92
N PHE A 495 -23.92 -0.94 -6.80
CA PHE A 495 -23.12 -1.06 -8.02
C PHE A 495 -23.25 0.15 -8.96
N GLN A 496 -24.49 0.62 -9.18
CA GLN A 496 -24.74 1.80 -10.02
C GLN A 496 -24.21 3.09 -9.39
N LEU A 497 -24.20 3.19 -8.05
CA LEU A 497 -23.57 4.30 -7.35
C LEU A 497 -22.05 4.27 -7.53
N GLU A 498 -21.43 3.10 -7.39
CA GLU A 498 -19.99 2.93 -7.63
C GLU A 498 -19.62 3.24 -9.07
N MET A 499 -20.43 2.89 -10.09
CA MET A 499 -20.18 3.28 -11.49
C MET A 499 -20.12 4.81 -11.66
N LYS A 500 -21.10 5.52 -11.11
CA LYS A 500 -21.16 7.00 -11.18
C LYS A 500 -19.98 7.63 -10.45
N ARG A 501 -19.67 7.10 -9.26
CA ARG A 501 -18.50 7.51 -8.48
C ARG A 501 -17.22 7.29 -9.29
N MET A 502 -17.07 6.14 -9.93
CA MET A 502 -15.85 5.80 -10.65
C MET A 502 -15.62 6.68 -11.87
N VAL A 503 -16.69 7.01 -12.59
CA VAL A 503 -16.65 8.05 -13.61
C VAL A 503 -16.16 9.38 -13.02
N ASP A 504 -16.73 9.85 -11.91
CA ASP A 504 -16.32 11.13 -11.33
C ASP A 504 -14.87 11.14 -10.80
N VAL A 505 -14.40 10.00 -10.29
CA VAL A 505 -13.03 9.80 -9.82
C VAL A 505 -12.02 9.91 -10.95
N ILE A 506 -12.21 9.21 -12.07
CA ILE A 506 -11.23 9.21 -13.17
C ILE A 506 -11.14 10.58 -13.86
N HIS A 507 -12.20 11.39 -13.75
CA HIS A 507 -12.24 12.78 -14.23
C HIS A 507 -11.77 13.80 -13.18
N GLY A 508 -11.27 13.36 -12.02
CA GLY A 508 -10.69 14.23 -10.99
C GLY A 508 -11.69 15.18 -10.34
N ASN A 509 -12.95 14.75 -10.19
CA ASN A 509 -14.05 15.62 -9.76
C ASN A 509 -14.91 14.96 -8.66
N MET A 510 -14.27 14.28 -7.70
CA MET A 510 -14.96 13.59 -6.60
C MET A 510 -14.20 13.65 -5.28
N TYR A 511 -14.92 13.91 -4.19
CA TYR A 511 -14.50 13.52 -2.84
C TYR A 511 -15.30 12.27 -2.44
N VAL A 512 -14.59 11.22 -2.04
CA VAL A 512 -15.20 9.98 -1.54
C VAL A 512 -15.02 9.95 -0.04
N GLU A 513 -16.13 9.93 0.70
CA GLU A 513 -16.11 9.86 2.16
C GLU A 513 -15.50 8.53 2.64
N PRO A 514 -14.76 8.53 3.77
CA PRO A 514 -14.22 7.33 4.38
C PRO A 514 -15.30 6.29 4.71
N LYS A 515 -15.12 5.07 4.20
CA LYS A 515 -15.92 3.89 4.55
C LYS A 515 -14.97 2.73 4.81
N VAL A 516 -15.18 2.01 5.91
CA VAL A 516 -14.36 0.84 6.27
C VAL A 516 -14.33 -0.15 5.12
N GLY A 517 -13.12 -0.57 4.74
CA GLY A 517 -12.93 -1.52 3.63
C GLY A 517 -12.88 -0.90 2.24
N HIS A 518 -12.98 0.43 2.11
CA HIS A 518 -12.98 1.13 0.84
C HIS A 518 -11.93 2.25 0.80
N ALA A 519 -11.33 2.45 -0.37
CA ALA A 519 -10.53 3.64 -0.63
C ALA A 519 -11.40 4.91 -0.55
N SER A 520 -10.82 5.98 -0.02
CA SER A 520 -11.48 7.27 0.18
C SER A 520 -10.51 8.43 -0.02
N GLY A 521 -11.06 9.64 0.02
CA GLY A 521 -10.31 10.89 -0.08
C GLY A 521 -10.69 11.70 -1.32
N LEU A 522 -9.87 12.72 -1.60
CA LEU A 522 -10.10 13.64 -2.70
C LEU A 522 -9.42 13.15 -3.98
N TYR A 523 -10.22 12.95 -5.03
CA TYR A 523 -9.80 12.64 -6.39
C TYR A 523 -9.90 13.91 -7.23
N ASP A 524 -8.76 14.58 -7.40
CA ASP A 524 -8.62 15.94 -7.92
C ASP A 524 -7.78 16.01 -9.22
N VAL A 525 -7.45 14.86 -9.78
CA VAL A 525 -6.63 14.75 -10.99
C VAL A 525 -7.36 13.96 -12.05
N ASP A 526 -7.53 14.60 -13.21
CA ASP A 526 -8.15 14.00 -14.39
C ASP A 526 -7.17 13.04 -15.09
N VAL A 527 -7.46 11.74 -14.99
CA VAL A 527 -6.76 10.66 -15.70
C VAL A 527 -7.60 10.06 -16.83
N SER A 528 -8.74 10.65 -17.17
CA SER A 528 -9.70 10.16 -18.15
C SER A 528 -9.08 9.84 -19.52
N LYS A 529 -8.05 10.60 -19.91
CA LYS A 529 -7.23 10.41 -21.13
C LYS A 529 -6.26 9.22 -21.07
N TYR A 530 -6.09 8.59 -19.92
CA TYR A 530 -5.26 7.39 -19.73
C TYR A 530 -6.10 6.16 -19.42
N VAL A 531 -7.35 6.33 -18.97
CA VAL A 531 -8.34 5.26 -18.94
C VAL A 531 -8.80 5.01 -20.38
N ILE A 532 -8.50 3.82 -20.91
CA ILE A 532 -8.78 3.45 -22.31
C ILE A 532 -9.95 2.49 -22.45
N GLY A 533 -10.50 1.97 -21.36
CA GLY A 533 -11.69 1.14 -21.42
C GLY A 533 -12.20 0.74 -20.04
N TRP A 534 -13.47 0.33 -20.03
CA TRP A 534 -14.15 -0.24 -18.86
C TRP A 534 -14.17 -1.76 -18.96
N VAL A 535 -13.95 -2.45 -17.83
CA VAL A 535 -14.12 -3.90 -17.68
C VAL A 535 -14.99 -4.16 -16.45
N LEU A 536 -16.30 -4.10 -16.62
CA LEU A 536 -17.26 -4.10 -15.51
C LEU A 536 -17.40 -5.48 -14.82
N GLY A 537 -17.61 -5.46 -13.51
CA GLY A 537 -17.96 -6.66 -12.74
C GLY A 537 -16.78 -7.55 -12.37
N ILE A 538 -17.13 -8.73 -11.87
CA ILE A 538 -16.26 -9.73 -11.27
C ILE A 538 -16.36 -11.05 -12.06
N GLU A 539 -15.65 -12.09 -11.63
CA GLU A 539 -15.93 -13.46 -12.05
C GLU A 539 -17.32 -13.88 -11.54
N TRP A 540 -18.26 -14.10 -12.45
CA TRP A 540 -19.67 -14.27 -12.08
C TRP A 540 -19.95 -15.62 -11.43
N TYR A 541 -20.60 -15.61 -10.26
CA TYR A 541 -21.05 -16.84 -9.61
C TYR A 541 -22.14 -17.56 -10.45
N PRO A 542 -21.91 -18.79 -10.95
CA PRO A 542 -22.80 -19.45 -11.91
C PRO A 542 -24.25 -19.59 -11.42
N GLN A 543 -24.44 -19.97 -10.15
CA GLN A 543 -25.77 -20.13 -9.57
C GLN A 543 -26.55 -18.80 -9.51
N MET A 544 -25.86 -17.67 -9.33
CA MET A 544 -26.50 -16.35 -9.38
C MET A 544 -26.95 -15.99 -10.80
N VAL A 545 -26.14 -16.32 -11.82
CA VAL A 545 -26.50 -16.11 -13.23
C VAL A 545 -27.73 -16.95 -13.59
N VAL A 546 -27.76 -18.23 -13.19
CA VAL A 546 -28.95 -19.10 -13.34
C VAL A 546 -30.17 -18.50 -12.64
N GLY A 547 -30.04 -18.14 -11.36
CA GLY A 547 -31.12 -17.58 -10.58
C GLY A 547 -31.70 -16.30 -11.18
N THR A 548 -30.85 -15.41 -11.70
CA THR A 548 -31.27 -14.21 -12.43
C THR A 548 -32.03 -14.56 -13.70
N ASN A 549 -31.51 -15.49 -14.50
CA ASN A 549 -32.14 -15.94 -15.74
C ASN A 549 -33.52 -16.55 -15.51
N GLU A 550 -33.70 -17.32 -14.44
CA GLU A 550 -34.98 -17.94 -14.10
C GLU A 550 -36.00 -16.94 -13.56
N LYS A 551 -35.59 -16.07 -12.62
CA LYS A 551 -36.48 -15.07 -11.99
C LYS A 551 -36.99 -14.04 -12.98
N HIS A 552 -36.18 -13.70 -13.99
CA HIS A 552 -36.47 -12.64 -14.96
C HIS A 552 -36.67 -13.15 -16.39
N ALA A 553 -37.06 -14.42 -16.55
CA ALA A 553 -37.20 -15.09 -17.86
C ALA A 553 -38.09 -14.35 -18.88
N THR A 554 -38.99 -13.48 -18.42
CA THR A 554 -39.91 -12.70 -19.27
C THR A 554 -39.45 -11.27 -19.56
N ILE A 555 -38.25 -10.86 -19.15
CA ILE A 555 -37.77 -9.46 -19.28
C ILE A 555 -37.61 -8.99 -20.73
N GLY A 556 -37.42 -9.94 -21.67
CA GLY A 556 -37.24 -9.62 -23.09
C GLY A 556 -35.84 -9.06 -23.40
N GLN A 557 -35.72 -8.28 -24.47
CA GLN A 557 -34.45 -7.71 -24.93
C GLN A 557 -34.28 -6.26 -24.45
N TYR A 558 -33.05 -5.87 -24.15
CA TYR A 558 -32.69 -4.52 -23.74
C TYR A 558 -32.51 -3.62 -24.96
N ASN A 559 -32.95 -2.37 -24.85
CA ASN A 559 -32.80 -1.35 -25.90
C ASN A 559 -32.56 0.02 -25.25
N GLY A 560 -31.33 0.23 -24.79
CA GLY A 560 -30.86 1.45 -24.16
C GLY A 560 -30.42 2.53 -25.16
N THR A 561 -29.63 3.48 -24.68
CA THR A 561 -29.15 4.61 -25.50
C THR A 561 -27.99 4.19 -26.41
N TYR A 562 -27.01 3.51 -25.83
CA TYR A 562 -25.74 3.11 -26.41
C TYR A 562 -25.57 1.59 -26.55
N PHE A 563 -26.41 0.79 -25.88
CA PHE A 563 -26.41 -0.67 -26.00
C PHE A 563 -27.80 -1.25 -26.25
N GLU A 564 -27.84 -2.37 -26.98
CA GLU A 564 -29.04 -3.18 -27.18
C GLU A 564 -28.68 -4.68 -27.10
N THR A 565 -29.65 -5.54 -26.80
CA THR A 565 -29.43 -7.00 -26.83
C THR A 565 -30.24 -7.71 -27.90
N LYS A 566 -29.69 -8.83 -28.42
CA LYS A 566 -30.36 -9.71 -29.38
C LYS A 566 -30.17 -11.17 -28.99
N ASN A 567 -31.29 -11.87 -28.73
CA ASN A 567 -31.34 -13.24 -28.22
C ASN A 567 -30.57 -13.41 -26.90
N ALA A 568 -30.53 -12.36 -26.07
CA ALA A 568 -29.91 -12.39 -24.76
C ALA A 568 -30.80 -13.06 -23.71
N THR A 569 -30.14 -13.71 -22.76
CA THR A 569 -30.68 -14.13 -21.47
C THR A 569 -30.92 -12.91 -20.55
N PRO A 570 -31.73 -13.05 -19.49
CA PRO A 570 -31.96 -11.93 -18.55
C PRO A 570 -30.71 -11.38 -17.88
N PHE A 571 -29.70 -12.21 -17.60
CA PHE A 571 -28.44 -11.73 -17.04
C PHE A 571 -27.64 -10.88 -18.05
N GLU A 572 -27.60 -11.29 -19.32
CA GLU A 572 -26.98 -10.49 -20.39
C GLU A 572 -27.77 -9.20 -20.68
N HIS A 573 -29.10 -9.21 -20.51
CA HIS A 573 -29.92 -8.00 -20.50
C HIS A 573 -29.47 -7.05 -19.39
N TRP A 574 -29.34 -7.56 -18.17
CA TRP A 574 -28.88 -6.78 -17.01
C TRP A 574 -27.47 -6.20 -17.21
N LEU A 575 -26.55 -6.96 -17.79
CA LEU A 575 -25.20 -6.47 -18.14
C LEU A 575 -25.27 -5.32 -19.15
N ALA A 576 -26.07 -5.44 -20.21
CA ALA A 576 -26.24 -4.38 -21.20
C ALA A 576 -26.84 -3.10 -20.58
N GLU A 577 -27.77 -3.25 -19.63
CA GLU A 577 -28.34 -2.14 -18.88
C GLU A 577 -27.27 -1.41 -18.05
N GLN A 578 -26.39 -2.15 -17.37
CA GLN A 578 -25.30 -1.58 -16.57
C GLN A 578 -24.24 -0.89 -17.44
N MET A 579 -23.87 -1.49 -18.57
CA MET A 579 -22.98 -0.89 -19.56
C MET A 579 -23.56 0.43 -20.12
N ASP A 580 -24.87 0.47 -20.35
CA ASP A 580 -25.57 1.67 -20.83
C ASP A 580 -25.58 2.77 -19.77
N LEU A 581 -25.85 2.42 -18.50
CA LEU A 581 -25.93 3.37 -17.39
C LEU A 581 -24.62 4.16 -17.19
N ILE A 582 -23.48 3.46 -17.09
CA ILE A 582 -22.19 4.12 -16.90
C ILE A 582 -21.83 4.98 -18.12
N THR A 583 -22.13 4.51 -19.32
CA THR A 583 -21.86 5.23 -20.58
C THR A 583 -22.70 6.48 -20.72
N VAL A 584 -24.01 6.41 -20.40
CA VAL A 584 -24.91 7.57 -20.37
C VAL A 584 -24.42 8.59 -19.35
N TYR A 585 -24.09 8.17 -18.13
CA TYR A 585 -23.62 9.08 -17.09
C TYR A 585 -22.34 9.80 -17.51
N GLU A 586 -21.37 9.07 -18.05
CA GLU A 586 -20.11 9.65 -18.50
C GLU A 586 -20.29 10.63 -19.66
N LYS A 587 -21.12 10.25 -20.63
CA LYS A 587 -21.41 11.09 -21.78
C LYS A 587 -22.13 12.38 -21.37
N ASP A 588 -23.14 12.28 -20.52
CA ASP A 588 -23.94 13.45 -20.14
C ASP A 588 -23.14 14.43 -19.27
N LYS A 589 -22.27 13.92 -18.39
CA LYS A 589 -21.53 14.74 -17.43
C LYS A 589 -20.19 15.26 -17.96
N TYR A 590 -19.49 14.47 -18.76
CA TYR A 590 -18.12 14.76 -19.23
C TYR A 590 -17.95 14.72 -20.76
N ASN A 591 -19.03 14.42 -21.51
CA ASN A 591 -19.00 14.30 -22.97
C ASN A 591 -17.91 13.33 -23.47
N TRP A 592 -17.74 12.21 -22.75
CA TRP A 592 -16.71 11.21 -23.01
C TRP A 592 -17.33 9.83 -23.27
N LEU A 593 -16.73 9.06 -24.17
CA LEU A 593 -17.05 7.65 -24.40
C LEU A 593 -15.75 6.82 -24.47
N ARG A 594 -15.80 5.54 -24.09
CA ARG A 594 -14.65 4.62 -24.14
C ARG A 594 -15.06 3.22 -24.56
N PRO A 595 -14.15 2.41 -25.11
CA PRO A 595 -14.34 0.98 -25.28
C PRO A 595 -14.89 0.32 -24.02
N MET A 596 -15.86 -0.57 -24.20
CA MET A 596 -16.56 -1.25 -23.11
C MET A 596 -16.32 -2.76 -23.16
N SER A 597 -16.18 -3.37 -21.99
CA SER A 597 -16.20 -4.80 -21.75
C SER A 597 -16.75 -5.09 -20.34
N PHE A 598 -16.94 -6.37 -20.03
CA PHE A 598 -17.21 -6.87 -18.69
C PHE A 598 -16.32 -8.08 -18.41
N THR A 599 -16.02 -8.31 -17.14
CA THR A 599 -15.24 -9.48 -16.70
C THR A 599 -16.02 -10.74 -17.04
N ASN A 600 -15.36 -11.66 -17.73
CA ASN A 600 -15.81 -13.04 -17.91
C ASN A 600 -14.64 -13.97 -17.57
N TRP A 601 -14.91 -15.24 -17.32
CA TRP A 601 -13.86 -16.24 -17.18
C TRP A 601 -14.39 -17.62 -17.55
N VAL A 602 -13.54 -18.63 -17.46
CA VAL A 602 -13.79 -19.90 -18.11
C VAL A 602 -15.03 -20.66 -17.59
N THR A 603 -15.38 -20.56 -16.30
CA THR A 603 -16.60 -21.18 -15.74
C THR A 603 -17.91 -20.65 -16.33
N THR A 604 -17.93 -19.40 -16.78
CA THR A 604 -19.13 -18.73 -17.33
C THR A 604 -18.93 -18.26 -18.76
N ASP A 605 -17.95 -18.83 -19.46
CA ASP A 605 -17.71 -18.53 -20.85
C ASP A 605 -18.89 -18.93 -21.75
N LEU A 606 -18.84 -18.58 -23.03
CA LEU A 606 -19.90 -18.90 -23.99
C LEU A 606 -19.82 -20.31 -24.59
N LEU A 607 -18.80 -21.08 -24.24
CA LEU A 607 -18.52 -22.40 -24.78
C LEU A 607 -19.30 -23.47 -23.98
N LYS A 608 -19.08 -24.73 -24.35
CA LYS A 608 -19.67 -25.90 -23.69
C LYS A 608 -18.55 -26.89 -23.44
N HIS A 609 -18.41 -27.29 -22.19
CA HIS A 609 -17.31 -28.13 -21.69
C HIS A 609 -17.87 -29.44 -21.12
N PRO A 610 -18.37 -30.36 -21.97
CA PRO A 610 -19.01 -31.60 -21.49
C PRO A 610 -18.09 -32.51 -20.67
N SER A 611 -16.77 -32.32 -20.80
CA SER A 611 -15.72 -33.03 -20.07
C SER A 611 -15.49 -32.50 -18.65
N GLU A 612 -16.03 -31.33 -18.30
CA GLU A 612 -15.86 -30.68 -17.00
C GLU A 612 -16.55 -31.49 -15.88
N PRO A 613 -15.82 -31.94 -14.84
CA PRO A 613 -16.39 -32.70 -13.74
C PRO A 613 -17.24 -31.88 -12.76
N SER A 614 -16.97 -30.59 -12.59
CA SER A 614 -17.72 -29.75 -11.67
C SER A 614 -18.99 -29.22 -12.32
N GLU A 615 -20.16 -29.51 -11.72
CA GLU A 615 -21.45 -29.04 -12.25
C GLU A 615 -21.54 -27.52 -12.35
N ASP A 616 -20.88 -26.80 -11.44
CA ASP A 616 -20.89 -25.33 -11.43
C ASP A 616 -19.99 -24.73 -12.54
N GLU A 617 -18.97 -25.45 -13.01
CA GLU A 617 -17.92 -24.94 -13.91
C GLU A 617 -18.31 -24.91 -15.40
N ASP A 618 -19.44 -25.53 -15.79
CA ASP A 618 -20.08 -25.35 -17.11
C ASP A 618 -21.62 -25.20 -16.96
N LEU A 619 -22.07 -24.68 -15.82
CA LEU A 619 -23.50 -24.59 -15.48
C LEU A 619 -24.26 -23.65 -16.42
N VAL A 620 -23.68 -22.50 -16.74
CA VAL A 620 -24.32 -21.43 -17.49
C VAL A 620 -23.29 -20.57 -18.19
N GLY A 621 -23.58 -20.17 -19.44
CA GLY A 621 -22.72 -19.29 -20.21
C GLY A 621 -23.22 -17.85 -20.22
N VAL A 622 -22.28 -16.91 -20.19
CA VAL A 622 -22.51 -15.47 -20.37
C VAL A 622 -21.86 -15.08 -21.69
N ASN A 623 -22.66 -14.70 -22.69
CA ASN A 623 -22.22 -14.50 -24.06
C ASN A 623 -22.12 -12.99 -24.42
N PRO A 624 -20.92 -12.40 -24.51
CA PRO A 624 -20.75 -11.01 -24.92
C PRO A 624 -21.32 -10.71 -26.32
N ASN A 625 -21.41 -11.72 -27.21
CA ASN A 625 -21.81 -11.50 -28.60
C ASN A 625 -23.27 -11.05 -28.77
N VAL A 626 -24.13 -11.26 -27.76
CA VAL A 626 -25.54 -10.86 -27.79
C VAL A 626 -25.78 -9.38 -27.45
N ILE A 627 -24.76 -8.64 -26.97
CA ILE A 627 -24.86 -7.21 -26.59
C ILE A 627 -24.24 -6.32 -27.67
N PHE A 628 -25.00 -5.45 -28.33
CA PHE A 628 -24.54 -4.64 -29.47
C PHE A 628 -24.43 -3.14 -29.12
N THR A 629 -23.43 -2.46 -29.66
CA THR A 629 -23.29 -1.00 -29.55
C THR A 629 -24.25 -0.26 -30.50
N LYS A 630 -24.76 0.89 -30.03
CA LYS A 630 -25.71 1.79 -30.69
C LYS A 630 -25.19 3.22 -30.73
N GLY A 631 -25.63 3.97 -31.75
CA GLY A 631 -25.35 5.40 -31.86
C GLY A 631 -23.86 5.72 -31.80
N GLU A 632 -23.49 6.72 -31.01
CA GLU A 632 -22.10 7.20 -30.89
C GLU A 632 -21.15 6.13 -30.33
N MET A 633 -21.65 5.17 -29.54
CA MET A 633 -20.86 4.08 -28.95
C MET A 633 -20.30 3.11 -30.00
N GLN A 634 -20.79 3.17 -31.24
CA GLN A 634 -20.17 2.44 -32.35
C GLN A 634 -18.75 2.94 -32.69
N SER A 635 -18.39 4.17 -32.29
CA SER A 635 -17.06 4.73 -32.57
C SER A 635 -15.98 4.19 -31.61
N PRO A 636 -16.21 4.14 -30.28
CA PRO A 636 -15.28 3.46 -29.35
C PRO A 636 -15.40 1.94 -29.40
N GLY A 637 -16.60 1.39 -29.59
CA GLY A 637 -16.82 -0.05 -29.75
C GLY A 637 -16.75 -0.87 -28.46
N GLN A 638 -16.70 -2.19 -28.61
CA GLN A 638 -16.75 -3.19 -27.53
C GLN A 638 -15.75 -4.31 -27.83
N PHE A 639 -15.16 -4.87 -26.79
CA PHE A 639 -14.30 -6.05 -26.84
C PHE A 639 -14.75 -7.07 -25.78
N ALA A 640 -14.28 -8.31 -25.88
CA ALA A 640 -14.52 -9.33 -24.85
C ALA A 640 -13.26 -9.49 -23.99
N SER A 641 -13.43 -9.72 -22.68
CA SER A 641 -12.32 -9.93 -21.75
C SER A 641 -12.52 -11.19 -20.92
N TYR A 642 -11.49 -12.05 -20.89
CA TYR A 642 -11.50 -13.30 -20.13
C TYR A 642 -10.33 -13.40 -19.17
N HIS A 643 -10.57 -13.95 -17.98
CA HIS A 643 -9.51 -14.54 -17.16
C HIS A 643 -9.34 -15.99 -17.58
N VAL A 644 -8.12 -16.39 -17.91
CA VAL A 644 -7.82 -17.74 -18.39
C VAL A 644 -6.51 -18.20 -17.78
N TYR A 645 -6.59 -19.22 -16.92
CA TYR A 645 -5.45 -19.84 -16.29
C TYR A 645 -5.24 -21.25 -16.88
N PRO A 646 -4.00 -21.71 -17.09
CA PRO A 646 -3.75 -22.97 -17.81
C PRO A 646 -4.11 -24.23 -17.02
N TYR A 647 -4.38 -24.11 -15.72
CA TYR A 647 -4.54 -25.23 -14.80
C TYR A 647 -5.98 -25.44 -14.31
N TYR A 648 -6.89 -24.47 -14.50
CA TYR A 648 -8.26 -24.51 -13.97
C TYR A 648 -9.21 -23.81 -14.96
N PRO A 649 -10.45 -24.31 -15.16
CA PRO A 649 -11.08 -25.51 -14.58
C PRO A 649 -10.51 -26.85 -15.08
N ASP A 650 -11.07 -27.96 -14.58
CA ASP A 650 -10.52 -29.31 -14.74
C ASP A 650 -10.58 -29.82 -16.20
N PHE A 651 -11.48 -29.30 -17.05
CA PHE A 651 -11.49 -29.66 -18.47
C PHE A 651 -10.14 -29.38 -19.18
N PHE A 652 -9.32 -28.42 -18.72
CA PHE A 652 -7.95 -28.21 -19.26
C PHE A 652 -7.03 -29.43 -19.09
N ASN A 653 -7.36 -30.30 -18.13
CA ASN A 653 -6.60 -31.48 -17.75
C ASN A 653 -7.25 -32.79 -18.20
N PHE A 654 -8.52 -32.78 -18.62
CA PHE A 654 -9.27 -34.00 -18.95
C PHE A 654 -9.94 -34.00 -20.33
N ASP A 655 -10.13 -32.84 -20.96
CA ASP A 655 -10.73 -32.76 -22.29
C ASP A 655 -9.78 -33.33 -23.35
N LYS A 656 -10.24 -34.36 -24.08
CA LYS A 656 -9.36 -35.07 -25.02
C LYS A 656 -8.99 -34.22 -26.24
N ASP A 657 -9.85 -33.33 -26.67
CA ASP A 657 -9.59 -32.51 -27.84
C ASP A 657 -8.56 -31.43 -27.48
N TYR A 658 -8.70 -30.78 -26.32
CA TYR A 658 -7.68 -29.86 -25.81
C TYR A 658 -6.36 -30.57 -25.50
N LEU A 659 -6.39 -31.76 -24.88
CA LEU A 659 -5.17 -32.53 -24.58
C LEU A 659 -4.44 -33.08 -25.81
N ASN A 660 -5.10 -33.12 -26.97
CA ASN A 660 -4.52 -33.55 -28.24
C ASN A 660 -4.29 -32.38 -29.20
N TYR A 661 -4.69 -31.16 -28.84
CA TYR A 661 -4.39 -29.97 -29.61
C TYR A 661 -2.87 -29.76 -29.67
N VAL A 662 -2.36 -29.51 -30.88
CA VAL A 662 -0.95 -29.26 -31.13
C VAL A 662 -0.78 -27.80 -31.50
N ASP A 663 0.02 -27.08 -30.71
CA ASP A 663 0.27 -25.66 -30.93
C ASP A 663 1.20 -25.40 -32.12
N PHE A 664 1.43 -24.11 -32.40
CA PHE A 664 2.29 -23.66 -33.49
C PHE A 664 3.77 -24.05 -33.33
N ARG A 665 4.17 -24.52 -32.14
CA ARG A 665 5.52 -25.02 -31.82
C ARG A 665 5.62 -26.54 -31.98
N GLY A 666 4.50 -27.23 -32.26
CA GLY A 666 4.45 -28.68 -32.42
C GLY A 666 4.26 -29.45 -31.11
N ASN A 667 3.92 -28.77 -30.01
CA ASN A 667 3.72 -29.36 -28.69
C ASN A 667 2.24 -29.52 -28.37
N LYS A 668 1.90 -30.50 -27.52
CA LYS A 668 0.55 -30.61 -26.96
C LYS A 668 0.27 -29.44 -26.03
N ASN A 669 -0.88 -28.79 -26.17
CA ASN A 669 -1.19 -27.55 -25.47
C ASN A 669 -2.70 -27.31 -25.35
N SER A 670 -3.27 -27.61 -24.18
CA SER A 670 -4.71 -27.44 -23.92
C SER A 670 -5.10 -25.97 -23.85
N TYR A 671 -4.22 -25.11 -23.34
CA TYR A 671 -4.44 -23.67 -23.28
C TYR A 671 -4.62 -23.06 -24.68
N ALA A 672 -3.73 -23.38 -25.62
CA ALA A 672 -3.84 -22.91 -27.00
C ALA A 672 -5.08 -23.47 -27.72
N GLY A 673 -5.47 -24.72 -27.43
CA GLY A 673 -6.69 -25.33 -27.98
C GLY A 673 -7.95 -24.58 -27.56
N TYR A 674 -8.05 -24.25 -26.26
CA TYR A 674 -9.13 -23.43 -25.72
C TYR A 674 -9.14 -22.01 -26.31
N LEU A 675 -7.99 -21.33 -26.38
CA LEU A 675 -7.91 -19.97 -26.93
C LEU A 675 -8.43 -19.90 -28.37
N LYS A 676 -8.12 -20.92 -29.18
CA LYS A 676 -8.61 -21.02 -30.56
C LYS A 676 -10.14 -21.10 -30.60
N GLU A 677 -10.73 -21.99 -29.81
CA GLU A 677 -12.19 -22.16 -29.77
C GLU A 677 -12.89 -20.90 -29.25
N LEU A 678 -12.35 -20.30 -28.21
CA LEU A 678 -12.84 -19.03 -27.66
C LEU A 678 -12.82 -17.91 -28.72
N HIS A 679 -11.71 -17.79 -29.46
CA HIS A 679 -11.57 -16.79 -30.52
C HIS A 679 -12.58 -17.01 -31.66
N GLU A 680 -12.74 -18.26 -32.12
CA GLU A 680 -13.70 -18.64 -33.16
C GLU A 680 -15.15 -18.35 -32.76
N ALA A 681 -15.46 -18.40 -31.46
CA ALA A 681 -16.79 -18.14 -30.92
C ALA A 681 -17.14 -16.64 -30.84
N HIS A 682 -16.19 -15.72 -31.08
CA HIS A 682 -16.39 -14.29 -30.88
C HIS A 682 -16.54 -13.47 -32.17
N ARG A 683 -17.49 -12.52 -32.18
CA ARG A 683 -17.61 -11.49 -33.24
C ARG A 683 -16.71 -10.27 -33.03
N MET A 684 -16.21 -10.09 -31.81
CA MET A 684 -15.46 -8.93 -31.35
C MET A 684 -14.06 -9.38 -30.91
N PRO A 685 -13.06 -8.48 -30.87
CA PRO A 685 -11.74 -8.89 -30.45
C PRO A 685 -11.72 -9.30 -28.98
N VAL A 686 -10.86 -10.27 -28.65
CA VAL A 686 -10.76 -10.88 -27.32
C VAL A 686 -9.46 -10.44 -26.67
N LEU A 687 -9.55 -9.97 -25.42
CA LEU A 687 -8.43 -9.70 -24.53
C LEU A 687 -8.38 -10.80 -23.47
N ILE A 688 -7.21 -11.40 -23.26
CA ILE A 688 -6.97 -12.19 -22.05
C ILE A 688 -6.61 -11.23 -20.94
N ALA A 689 -7.64 -10.79 -20.21
CA ALA A 689 -7.54 -9.75 -19.19
C ALA A 689 -6.86 -10.26 -17.91
N GLU A 690 -6.75 -11.58 -17.73
CA GLU A 690 -5.87 -12.20 -16.75
C GLU A 690 -5.32 -13.53 -17.28
N PHE A 691 -4.02 -13.72 -17.12
CA PHE A 691 -3.36 -15.01 -17.21
C PHE A 691 -2.20 -15.05 -16.23
N GLY A 692 -1.88 -16.21 -15.67
CA GLY A 692 -0.82 -16.29 -14.68
C GLY A 692 -0.56 -17.68 -14.12
N ILE A 693 0.59 -17.86 -13.48
CA ILE A 693 0.87 -18.95 -12.55
C ILE A 693 1.66 -18.39 -11.35
N PRO A 694 1.51 -18.94 -10.14
CA PRO A 694 2.24 -18.44 -8.98
C PRO A 694 3.64 -19.06 -8.87
N ALA A 695 4.63 -18.26 -8.48
CA ALA A 695 5.99 -18.72 -8.19
C ALA A 695 6.11 -19.18 -6.72
N SER A 696 5.26 -20.12 -6.32
CA SER A 696 5.16 -20.56 -4.93
C SER A 696 5.81 -21.89 -4.62
N ARG A 697 6.19 -22.07 -3.35
CA ARG A 697 6.67 -23.36 -2.84
C ARG A 697 5.54 -24.36 -2.64
N GLY A 698 4.38 -23.91 -2.16
CA GLY A 698 3.16 -24.72 -2.11
C GLY A 698 2.42 -24.84 -3.46
N LYS A 699 1.55 -25.84 -3.58
CA LYS A 699 0.79 -26.19 -4.80
C LYS A 699 -0.68 -26.41 -4.47
N THR A 700 -1.56 -25.93 -5.33
CA THR A 700 -3.02 -26.11 -5.19
C THR A 700 -3.61 -26.97 -6.29
N HIS A 701 -3.09 -26.86 -7.51
CA HIS A 701 -3.61 -27.58 -8.66
C HIS A 701 -2.48 -28.01 -9.59
N GLU A 702 -2.64 -29.16 -10.23
CA GLU A 702 -1.70 -29.69 -11.21
C GLU A 702 -2.21 -29.47 -12.63
N ASN A 703 -1.30 -29.16 -13.54
CA ASN A 703 -1.57 -29.16 -14.96
C ASN A 703 -0.81 -30.32 -15.62
N VAL A 704 -1.44 -31.01 -16.57
CA VAL A 704 -0.87 -32.17 -17.28
C VAL A 704 0.46 -31.90 -18.01
N TYR A 705 0.77 -30.65 -18.32
CA TYR A 705 2.01 -30.21 -18.98
C TYR A 705 2.99 -29.53 -18.01
N GLY A 706 2.68 -29.46 -16.72
CA GLY A 706 3.54 -28.90 -15.68
C GLY A 706 3.34 -27.40 -15.40
N TRP A 707 2.35 -26.74 -16.01
CA TRP A 707 1.97 -25.34 -15.71
C TRP A 707 1.10 -25.25 -14.45
N ASN A 708 1.64 -25.76 -13.35
CA ASN A 708 0.92 -25.96 -12.11
C ASN A 708 0.53 -24.62 -11.45
N GLN A 709 -0.54 -24.67 -10.65
CA GLN A 709 -0.88 -23.59 -9.72
C GLN A 709 0.00 -23.69 -8.46
N GLY A 710 1.27 -23.33 -8.63
CA GLY A 710 2.29 -23.35 -7.58
C GLY A 710 3.28 -24.51 -7.74
N GLN A 711 4.22 -24.62 -6.80
CA GLN A 711 5.44 -25.43 -6.93
C GLN A 711 6.26 -25.07 -8.17
N MET A 712 6.34 -23.76 -8.47
CA MET A 712 7.05 -23.21 -9.62
C MET A 712 8.10 -22.22 -9.14
N SER A 713 9.32 -22.30 -9.68
CA SER A 713 10.34 -21.29 -9.40
C SER A 713 10.01 -19.96 -10.09
N GLU A 714 10.65 -18.87 -9.69
CA GLU A 714 10.48 -17.57 -10.36
C GLU A 714 10.86 -17.62 -11.85
N GLN A 715 11.92 -18.37 -12.17
CA GLN A 715 12.29 -18.63 -13.56
C GLN A 715 11.19 -19.41 -14.30
N ALA A 716 10.70 -20.51 -13.71
CA ALA A 716 9.67 -21.34 -14.33
C ALA A 716 8.33 -20.57 -14.49
N GLN A 717 8.02 -19.67 -13.56
CA GLN A 717 6.93 -18.71 -13.70
C GLN A 717 7.14 -17.85 -14.96
N GLY A 718 8.29 -17.19 -15.10
CA GLY A 718 8.57 -16.34 -16.27
C GLY A 718 8.53 -17.09 -17.60
N GLU A 719 9.11 -18.29 -17.66
CA GLU A 719 9.11 -19.14 -18.85
C GLU A 719 7.69 -19.58 -19.24
N THR A 720 6.86 -19.93 -18.26
CA THR A 720 5.45 -20.28 -18.49
C THR A 720 4.65 -19.06 -18.94
N LEU A 721 4.80 -17.91 -18.28
CA LEU A 721 4.11 -16.68 -18.68
C LEU A 721 4.49 -16.27 -20.12
N GLN A 722 5.76 -16.42 -20.49
CA GLN A 722 6.20 -16.24 -21.86
C GLN A 722 5.47 -17.20 -22.82
N HIS A 723 5.44 -18.49 -22.48
CA HIS A 723 4.79 -19.51 -23.30
C HIS A 723 3.30 -19.21 -23.53
N LEU A 724 2.56 -18.82 -22.49
CA LEU A 724 1.14 -18.48 -22.56
C LEU A 724 0.91 -17.19 -23.37
N PHE A 725 1.74 -16.16 -23.17
CA PHE A 725 1.63 -14.92 -23.93
C PHE A 725 1.89 -15.13 -25.43
N GLU A 726 2.86 -15.98 -25.79
CA GLU A 726 3.09 -16.36 -27.18
C GLU A 726 1.89 -17.10 -27.81
N ASP A 727 1.18 -17.96 -27.06
CA ASP A 727 -0.06 -18.59 -27.53
C ASP A 727 -1.16 -17.56 -27.78
N ILE A 728 -1.35 -16.60 -26.86
CA ILE A 728 -2.30 -15.48 -27.00
C ILE A 728 -2.00 -14.68 -28.27
N MET A 729 -0.73 -14.36 -28.50
CA MET A 729 -0.32 -13.58 -29.67
C MET A 729 -0.43 -14.38 -30.97
N HIS A 730 -0.11 -15.67 -30.96
CA HIS A 730 -0.25 -16.53 -32.12
C HIS A 730 -1.71 -16.68 -32.56
N GLU A 731 -2.64 -16.75 -31.61
CA GLU A 731 -4.08 -16.81 -31.88
C GLU A 731 -4.64 -15.46 -32.39
N ASN A 732 -3.83 -14.40 -32.45
CA ASN A 732 -4.21 -13.05 -32.89
C ASN A 732 -5.23 -12.36 -31.97
N LEU A 733 -5.15 -12.63 -30.67
CA LEU A 733 -5.92 -11.92 -29.65
C LEU A 733 -5.32 -10.52 -29.40
N LEU A 734 -6.02 -9.68 -28.61
CA LEU A 734 -5.59 -8.31 -28.32
C LEU A 734 -4.29 -8.22 -27.51
N GLY A 735 -3.88 -9.32 -26.87
CA GLY A 735 -2.76 -9.40 -25.93
C GLY A 735 -3.21 -9.94 -24.58
N GLY A 736 -2.39 -9.70 -23.55
CA GLY A 736 -2.56 -10.30 -22.24
C GLY A 736 -2.14 -9.38 -21.09
N LEU A 737 -2.83 -9.50 -19.96
CA LEU A 737 -2.44 -8.87 -18.70
C LEU A 737 -2.06 -9.94 -17.68
N VAL A 738 -0.82 -9.89 -17.19
CA VAL A 738 -0.32 -10.85 -16.21
C VAL A 738 -1.00 -10.61 -14.86
N PHE A 739 -1.55 -11.66 -14.27
CA PHE A 739 -1.96 -11.67 -12.87
C PHE A 739 -0.77 -12.16 -12.03
N THR A 740 -0.05 -11.29 -11.31
CA THR A 740 -0.32 -9.85 -11.06
C THR A 740 0.99 -9.06 -10.89
N TRP A 741 0.94 -7.74 -10.66
CA TRP A 741 2.14 -6.93 -10.42
C TRP A 741 2.88 -7.35 -9.15
N GLN A 742 2.22 -7.35 -7.98
CA GLN A 742 2.84 -7.60 -6.69
C GLN A 742 2.29 -8.84 -5.96
N ASP A 743 3.12 -9.47 -5.14
CA ASP A 743 2.69 -10.54 -4.21
C ASP A 743 1.70 -9.99 -3.17
N GLU A 744 0.67 -10.75 -2.82
CA GLU A 744 -0.41 -10.28 -1.94
C GLU A 744 -0.60 -11.23 -0.75
N TRP A 745 0.02 -10.93 0.38
CA TRP A 745 0.10 -11.83 1.55
C TRP A 745 -1.25 -12.13 2.21
N PHE A 746 -2.27 -11.28 2.01
CA PHE A 746 -3.60 -11.52 2.59
C PHE A 746 -4.35 -12.68 1.91
N LYS A 747 -3.94 -13.06 0.69
CA LYS A 747 -4.65 -14.06 -0.11
C LYS A 747 -4.60 -15.45 0.52
N ARG A 748 -5.60 -16.25 0.18
CA ARG A 748 -5.84 -17.61 0.68
C ARG A 748 -6.23 -18.53 -0.47
N THR A 749 -5.99 -19.82 -0.30
CA THR A 749 -6.48 -20.88 -1.19
C THR A 749 -7.21 -21.95 -0.38
N TRP A 750 -8.11 -22.70 -1.01
CA TRP A 750 -9.01 -23.65 -0.34
C TRP A 750 -8.27 -24.78 0.39
N ASN A 751 -7.09 -25.20 -0.07
CA ASN A 751 -6.36 -26.33 0.53
C ASN A 751 -5.45 -25.91 1.71
N THR A 752 -5.21 -24.61 1.91
CA THR A 752 -4.39 -24.09 3.03
C THR A 752 -5.12 -23.10 3.94
N MET A 753 -6.28 -22.56 3.56
CA MET A 753 -6.97 -21.50 4.32
C MET A 753 -7.41 -21.90 5.74
N ASP A 754 -7.54 -23.19 6.02
CA ASP A 754 -7.87 -23.70 7.37
C ASP A 754 -6.63 -23.84 8.28
N TYR A 755 -5.42 -23.62 7.73
CA TYR A 755 -4.17 -23.72 8.48
C TYR A 755 -3.71 -22.42 9.14
N ASP A 756 -4.27 -21.27 8.77
CA ASP A 756 -3.85 -19.94 9.25
C ASP A 756 -4.94 -19.19 10.03
N ASP A 757 -4.57 -18.08 10.67
CA ASP A 757 -5.55 -17.11 11.20
C ASP A 757 -5.99 -16.15 10.07
N PRO A 758 -7.27 -16.16 9.67
CA PRO A 758 -7.77 -15.28 8.61
C PRO A 758 -7.61 -13.78 8.92
N ASN A 759 -7.56 -13.40 10.21
CA ASN A 759 -7.41 -11.99 10.62
C ASN A 759 -5.95 -11.52 10.62
N ARG A 760 -4.99 -12.42 10.37
CA ARG A 760 -3.56 -12.12 10.49
C ARG A 760 -2.74 -12.39 9.23
N ARG A 761 -3.37 -12.83 8.13
CA ARG A 761 -2.70 -13.14 6.85
C ARG A 761 -1.78 -12.05 6.30
N PRO A 762 -2.13 -10.74 6.33
CA PRO A 762 -1.25 -9.71 5.79
C PRO A 762 0.06 -9.53 6.56
N PHE A 763 0.16 -10.01 7.80
CA PHE A 763 1.29 -9.70 8.69
C PHE A 763 2.46 -10.67 8.52
N TRP A 764 2.35 -11.70 7.68
CA TRP A 764 3.44 -12.64 7.41
C TRP A 764 3.27 -13.26 6.02
N SER A 765 4.37 -13.75 5.43
CA SER A 765 4.34 -14.32 4.08
C SER A 765 4.25 -15.84 4.16
N ASN A 766 3.17 -16.43 3.63
CA ASN A 766 2.97 -17.86 3.65
C ASN A 766 3.46 -18.50 2.34
N ALA A 767 4.68 -19.05 2.34
CA ALA A 767 5.25 -19.70 1.16
C ALA A 767 4.53 -20.97 0.70
N GLN A 768 3.64 -21.53 1.52
CA GLN A 768 2.81 -22.68 1.16
C GLN A 768 1.49 -22.28 0.47
N THR A 769 1.07 -21.03 0.58
CA THR A 769 -0.18 -20.54 -0.01
C THR A 769 0.13 -19.91 -1.36
N ASN A 770 -0.16 -20.64 -2.43
CA ASN A 770 0.16 -20.24 -3.81
C ASN A 770 -0.42 -18.87 -4.20
N GLU A 771 -1.63 -18.56 -3.74
CA GLU A 771 -2.33 -17.31 -4.08
C GLU A 771 -1.59 -16.05 -3.63
N GLN A 772 -0.68 -16.17 -2.65
CA GLN A 772 0.11 -15.03 -2.20
C GLN A 772 1.27 -14.67 -3.14
N GLN A 773 1.64 -15.54 -4.09
CA GLN A 773 2.93 -15.48 -4.79
C GLN A 773 2.83 -15.38 -6.33
N PHE A 774 1.74 -14.80 -6.83
CA PHE A 774 1.53 -14.51 -8.25
C PHE A 774 2.31 -13.30 -8.78
N GLY A 775 2.74 -12.40 -7.92
CA GLY A 775 3.36 -11.14 -8.30
C GLY A 775 4.65 -11.32 -9.10
N LEU A 776 4.97 -10.34 -9.94
CA LEU A 776 6.30 -10.13 -10.53
C LEU A 776 7.22 -9.36 -9.57
N LEU A 777 6.63 -8.60 -8.64
CA LEU A 777 7.26 -7.95 -7.51
C LEU A 777 7.00 -8.78 -6.25
N SER A 778 8.07 -9.14 -5.56
CA SER A 778 8.05 -9.85 -4.27
C SER A 778 8.33 -8.89 -3.11
N PHE A 779 7.88 -9.29 -1.93
CA PHE A 779 8.23 -8.67 -0.66
C PHE A 779 9.03 -9.70 0.16
N ASP A 780 10.35 -9.66 0.09
CA ASP A 780 11.22 -10.64 0.75
C ASP A 780 12.27 -9.90 1.59
N ARG A 781 12.46 -10.32 2.84
CA ARG A 781 13.51 -9.76 3.70
C ARG A 781 14.89 -10.36 3.40
N PHE A 782 14.93 -11.63 2.99
CA PHE A 782 16.14 -12.44 2.81
C PHE A 782 17.15 -12.25 3.94
N LYS A 783 16.68 -12.36 5.18
CA LYS A 783 17.56 -12.24 6.35
C LYS A 783 18.68 -13.27 6.33
N VAL A 784 18.37 -14.45 5.77
CA VAL A 784 19.32 -15.49 5.39
C VAL A 784 19.03 -15.91 3.95
N LYS A 785 20.04 -15.79 3.10
CA LYS A 785 20.18 -16.31 1.74
C LYS A 785 20.80 -17.70 1.85
N VAL A 786 19.96 -18.74 1.86
CA VAL A 786 20.40 -20.14 1.97
C VAL A 786 21.26 -20.52 0.75
N ASP A 787 22.58 -20.37 0.86
CA ASP A 787 23.56 -20.52 -0.23
C ASP A 787 24.91 -21.12 0.21
N GLY A 788 25.05 -21.39 1.50
CA GLY A 788 26.23 -21.95 2.14
C GLY A 788 27.22 -20.91 2.69
N ASN A 789 26.99 -19.61 2.47
CA ASN A 789 27.79 -18.53 3.02
C ASN A 789 27.24 -18.03 4.35
N THR A 790 27.93 -18.38 5.44
CA THR A 790 27.45 -18.09 6.79
C THR A 790 27.78 -16.69 7.31
N GLU A 791 28.41 -15.81 6.52
CA GLU A 791 28.87 -14.48 6.97
C GLU A 791 27.73 -13.55 7.44
N GLU A 792 26.53 -13.71 6.89
CA GLU A 792 25.36 -12.89 7.20
C GLU A 792 24.61 -13.33 8.47
N TRP A 793 24.93 -14.50 9.03
CA TRP A 793 24.23 -15.05 10.19
C TRP A 793 24.41 -14.21 11.45
N LYS A 794 23.27 -13.76 12.00
CA LYS A 794 23.17 -13.04 13.28
C LYS A 794 22.17 -13.67 14.25
N GLY A 795 21.75 -14.90 13.95
CA GLY A 795 20.76 -15.66 14.73
C GLY A 795 21.26 -16.10 16.11
N THR A 796 20.36 -16.75 16.85
CA THR A 796 20.63 -17.27 18.19
C THR A 796 21.43 -18.55 18.10
N GLN A 797 22.55 -18.59 18.83
CA GLN A 797 23.37 -19.80 19.00
C GLN A 797 22.67 -20.78 19.93
N LEU A 798 22.66 -22.05 19.56
CA LEU A 798 22.09 -23.15 20.35
C LEU A 798 23.21 -23.91 21.06
N TYR A 799 22.92 -24.47 22.24
CA TYR A 799 23.86 -25.31 23.00
C TYR A 799 25.23 -24.67 23.31
N ASP A 800 25.26 -23.35 23.50
CA ASP A 800 26.46 -22.55 23.77
C ASP A 800 27.57 -22.69 22.70
N THR A 801 27.20 -23.04 21.45
CA THR A 801 28.16 -23.07 20.34
C THR A 801 28.55 -21.66 19.87
N THR A 802 29.71 -21.56 19.25
CA THR A 802 30.20 -20.33 18.62
C THR A 802 30.51 -20.56 17.14
N PRO A 803 30.47 -19.53 16.28
CA PRO A 803 30.80 -19.69 14.85
C PRO A 803 32.22 -20.23 14.57
N SER A 804 33.14 -20.07 15.53
CA SER A 804 34.51 -20.58 15.46
C SER A 804 34.63 -22.07 15.83
N ASP A 805 33.61 -22.66 16.46
CA ASP A 805 33.66 -24.05 16.89
C ASP A 805 33.59 -25.03 15.72
N SER A 806 34.09 -26.24 15.94
CA SER A 806 33.96 -27.34 14.97
C SER A 806 32.52 -27.83 14.83
N THR A 807 31.67 -27.54 15.82
CA THR A 807 30.22 -27.73 15.76
C THR A 807 29.55 -26.41 16.11
N ASP A 808 28.77 -25.86 15.17
CA ASP A 808 28.07 -24.58 15.28
C ASP A 808 26.62 -24.82 14.83
N PHE A 809 25.67 -24.53 15.71
CA PHE A 809 24.24 -24.71 15.45
C PHE A 809 23.49 -23.45 15.86
N ALA A 810 22.89 -22.76 14.89
CA ALA A 810 22.15 -21.54 15.13
C ALA A 810 20.77 -21.59 14.47
N VAL A 811 19.87 -20.76 14.99
CA VAL A 811 18.51 -20.58 14.49
C VAL A 811 18.24 -19.08 14.32
N ASP A 812 17.49 -18.75 13.27
CA ASP A 812 17.01 -17.39 13.06
C ASP A 812 15.63 -17.41 12.39
N TYR A 813 15.01 -16.24 12.20
CA TYR A 813 13.70 -16.13 11.57
C TYR A 813 13.51 -14.82 10.80
N ASP A 814 12.56 -14.86 9.87
CA ASP A 814 11.91 -13.69 9.30
C ASP A 814 10.39 -13.91 9.15
N GLU A 815 9.74 -12.98 8.47
CA GLU A 815 8.30 -12.93 8.23
C GLU A 815 7.77 -14.10 7.37
N LYS A 816 8.65 -14.92 6.78
CA LYS A 816 8.29 -16.02 5.86
C LYS A 816 8.82 -17.38 6.32
N TYR A 817 10.01 -17.41 6.91
CA TYR A 817 10.72 -18.64 7.23
C TYR A 817 11.33 -18.64 8.63
N LEU A 818 11.44 -19.86 9.19
CA LEU A 818 12.36 -20.21 10.28
C LEU A 818 13.64 -20.81 9.66
N TYR A 819 14.80 -20.28 10.03
CA TYR A 819 16.10 -20.64 9.47
C TYR A 819 16.95 -21.44 10.46
N PHE A 820 17.73 -22.38 9.95
CA PHE A 820 18.73 -23.13 10.72
C PHE A 820 20.08 -23.13 10.00
N LYS A 821 21.15 -22.96 10.76
CA LYS A 821 22.54 -23.16 10.31
C LYS A 821 23.16 -24.27 11.12
N MET A 822 23.73 -25.26 10.47
CA MET A 822 24.48 -26.32 11.12
C MET A 822 25.82 -26.54 10.43
N LYS A 823 26.90 -26.42 11.19
CA LYS A 823 28.24 -26.81 10.76
C LYS A 823 28.76 -27.86 11.72
N SER A 824 29.23 -29.00 11.22
CA SER A 824 29.86 -30.03 12.05
C SER A 824 30.69 -31.01 11.22
N ASP A 825 31.89 -31.35 11.67
CA ASP A 825 32.72 -32.41 11.03
C ASP A 825 32.01 -33.77 10.98
N VAL A 826 31.06 -34.01 11.88
CA VAL A 826 30.29 -35.26 11.94
C VAL A 826 29.40 -35.45 10.71
N LEU A 827 29.01 -34.36 10.05
CA LEU A 827 28.26 -34.40 8.79
C LEU A 827 29.03 -35.08 7.65
N GLN A 828 30.35 -35.30 7.77
CA GLN A 828 31.10 -36.10 6.79
C GLN A 828 30.62 -37.55 6.73
N LYS A 829 30.21 -38.11 7.87
CA LYS A 829 29.88 -39.53 8.04
C LYS A 829 28.46 -39.81 8.51
N ALA A 830 27.69 -38.79 8.85
CA ALA A 830 26.31 -38.92 9.31
C ALA A 830 25.39 -37.87 8.68
N SER A 831 24.10 -38.16 8.79
CA SER A 831 23.00 -37.30 8.34
C SER A 831 22.30 -36.70 9.56
N PRO A 832 22.00 -35.39 9.59
CA PRO A 832 21.35 -34.79 10.73
C PRO A 832 19.84 -35.07 10.74
N ARG A 833 19.28 -35.08 11.93
CA ARG A 833 17.86 -35.13 12.26
C ARG A 833 17.58 -33.97 13.21
N ILE A 834 17.01 -32.88 12.72
CA ILE A 834 16.67 -31.73 13.58
C ILE A 834 15.30 -32.02 14.19
N LEU A 835 15.21 -32.00 15.51
CA LEU A 835 14.00 -32.29 16.27
C LEU A 835 13.35 -30.98 16.70
N LEU A 836 12.05 -30.84 16.49
CA LEU A 836 11.26 -29.67 16.92
C LEU A 836 10.11 -30.13 17.83
N ASP A 837 10.11 -29.61 19.05
CA ASP A 837 8.96 -29.61 19.96
C ASP A 837 8.36 -28.20 19.92
N VAL A 838 7.19 -28.11 19.30
CA VAL A 838 6.50 -26.85 18.99
C VAL A 838 5.32 -26.68 19.93
N VAL A 839 4.52 -27.74 20.15
CA VAL A 839 3.29 -27.69 20.94
C VAL A 839 3.45 -28.50 22.22
N PRO A 840 3.23 -27.90 23.41
CA PRO A 840 3.40 -28.59 24.67
C PRO A 840 2.42 -29.75 24.85
N GLU A 841 2.86 -30.78 25.59
CA GLU A 841 2.04 -31.89 26.12
C GLU A 841 1.40 -32.86 25.08
N GLN A 842 1.86 -32.88 23.82
CA GLN A 842 1.31 -33.83 22.83
C GLN A 842 2.31 -34.61 21.96
N GLY A 843 3.52 -34.08 21.70
CA GLY A 843 4.46 -34.73 20.79
C GLY A 843 5.06 -36.06 21.28
N ASN A 844 5.82 -36.71 20.42
CA ASN A 844 6.41 -38.04 20.66
C ASN A 844 7.73 -37.97 21.46
N THR A 845 7.90 -38.86 22.44
CA THR A 845 9.14 -38.99 23.22
C THR A 845 10.09 -40.07 22.68
N SER A 846 9.81 -40.59 21.48
CA SER A 846 10.68 -41.49 20.71
C SER A 846 10.26 -41.47 19.24
N ALA A 847 11.11 -41.95 18.33
CA ALA A 847 10.75 -42.10 16.91
C ALA A 847 11.17 -43.48 16.41
N ILE A 848 10.30 -44.23 15.74
CA ILE A 848 10.64 -45.57 15.22
C ILE A 848 11.80 -45.54 14.22
N SER A 849 11.93 -44.45 13.44
CA SER A 849 13.04 -44.24 12.51
C SER A 849 14.39 -44.04 13.21
N ILE A 850 14.40 -43.69 14.50
CA ILE A 850 15.60 -43.41 15.30
C ILE A 850 15.76 -44.52 16.35
N LYS A 851 16.67 -45.46 16.08
CA LYS A 851 16.86 -46.63 16.94
C LYS A 851 17.50 -46.27 18.27
N ASP A 852 17.06 -46.96 19.32
CA ASP A 852 17.66 -46.92 20.66
C ASP A 852 17.85 -45.50 21.21
N MET A 853 16.86 -44.63 21.02
CA MET A 853 16.86 -43.26 21.55
C MET A 853 15.49 -42.87 22.10
N LYS A 854 15.48 -42.21 23.27
CA LYS A 854 14.30 -41.55 23.85
C LYS A 854 14.55 -40.04 23.95
N PHE A 855 13.51 -39.25 23.88
CA PHE A 855 13.55 -37.79 24.01
C PHE A 855 12.92 -37.36 25.33
N SER A 856 13.50 -36.35 25.98
CA SER A 856 12.88 -35.74 27.17
C SER A 856 11.70 -34.83 26.81
N ASN A 857 11.73 -34.24 25.61
CA ASN A 857 10.68 -33.41 25.04
C ASN A 857 9.69 -34.26 24.22
N GLY A 858 8.47 -33.75 24.03
CA GLY A 858 7.50 -34.30 23.07
C GLY A 858 7.76 -33.71 21.70
N VAL A 859 8.46 -34.42 20.83
CA VAL A 859 8.84 -33.94 19.50
C VAL A 859 7.64 -34.05 18.54
N ASP A 860 7.25 -32.93 17.94
CA ASP A 860 6.17 -32.86 16.95
C ASP A 860 6.69 -33.04 15.53
N PHE A 861 7.92 -32.59 15.24
CA PHE A 861 8.50 -32.65 13.90
C PHE A 861 9.95 -33.13 13.90
N ILE A 862 10.34 -33.82 12.83
CA ILE A 862 11.73 -34.18 12.53
C ILE A 862 12.07 -33.74 11.12
N VAL A 863 13.15 -32.96 10.98
CA VAL A 863 13.76 -32.64 9.68
C VAL A 863 14.81 -33.69 9.38
N GLU A 864 14.61 -34.45 8.32
CA GLU A 864 15.55 -35.44 7.81
C GLU A 864 16.33 -34.88 6.62
N LEU A 865 17.61 -34.53 6.83
CA LEU A 865 18.48 -34.13 5.73
C LEU A 865 19.40 -35.29 5.37
N ASN A 866 19.40 -35.68 4.10
CA ASN A 866 20.16 -36.83 3.61
C ASN A 866 21.07 -36.42 2.44
N LYS A 867 22.27 -37.01 2.38
CA LYS A 867 23.29 -36.70 1.35
C LYS A 867 22.90 -37.12 -0.06
N ASP A 868 21.97 -38.04 -0.20
CA ASP A 868 21.44 -38.48 -1.48
C ASP A 868 20.36 -37.54 -2.04
N GLY A 869 20.05 -36.44 -1.32
CA GLY A 869 19.04 -35.47 -1.69
C GLY A 869 17.61 -35.89 -1.32
N ASN A 870 17.41 -37.08 -0.75
CA ASN A 870 16.10 -37.52 -0.28
C ASN A 870 15.77 -36.92 1.10
N SER A 871 15.73 -35.59 1.16
CA SER A 871 15.50 -34.83 2.39
C SER A 871 14.03 -34.46 2.53
N HIS A 872 13.49 -34.60 3.74
CA HIS A 872 12.08 -34.33 4.01
C HIS A 872 11.86 -33.96 5.47
N MET A 873 10.78 -33.24 5.73
CA MET A 873 10.25 -32.97 7.04
C MET A 873 9.05 -33.88 7.31
N ILE A 874 9.05 -34.52 8.48
CA ILE A 874 8.01 -35.45 8.93
C ILE A 874 7.39 -34.96 10.24
N ILE A 875 6.13 -35.32 10.45
CA ILE A 875 5.28 -34.84 11.55
C ILE A 875 4.75 -36.00 12.39
N ASP A 876 4.54 -35.79 13.68
CA ASP A 876 3.78 -36.70 14.56
C ASP A 876 2.40 -36.98 13.95
N GLU A 877 2.06 -38.27 13.77
CA GLU A 877 0.75 -38.68 13.25
C GLU A 877 -0.42 -38.14 14.08
N TYR A 878 -0.24 -37.92 15.39
CA TYR A 878 -1.26 -37.33 16.24
C TYR A 878 -1.50 -35.84 15.96
N TYR A 879 -0.49 -35.13 15.45
CA TYR A 879 -0.55 -33.69 15.21
C TYR A 879 -0.86 -33.32 13.75
N ASP A 880 -0.83 -34.26 12.82
CA ASP A 880 -1.06 -33.99 11.39
C ASP A 880 -2.48 -33.54 11.05
N PHE A 881 -2.65 -32.26 10.71
CA PHE A 881 -3.93 -31.70 10.28
C PHE A 881 -4.47 -32.34 9.00
N TYR A 882 -3.60 -32.74 8.06
CA TYR A 882 -4.03 -33.39 6.83
C TYR A 882 -4.76 -34.71 7.13
N ASP A 883 -4.16 -35.58 7.94
CA ASP A 883 -4.76 -36.85 8.34
C ASP A 883 -5.98 -36.64 9.24
N TYR A 884 -5.92 -35.71 10.18
CA TYR A 884 -7.04 -35.34 11.03
C TYR A 884 -8.26 -34.90 10.20
N PHE A 885 -8.06 -33.98 9.26
CA PHE A 885 -9.15 -33.36 8.53
C PHE A 885 -9.72 -34.30 7.47
N TYR A 886 -8.87 -34.86 6.60
CA TYR A 886 -9.33 -35.67 5.48
C TYR A 886 -9.50 -37.16 5.83
N GLY A 887 -8.70 -37.70 6.75
CA GLY A 887 -8.77 -39.10 7.16
C GLY A 887 -9.77 -39.36 8.29
N TYR A 888 -9.62 -38.64 9.40
CA TYR A 888 -10.44 -38.84 10.60
C TYR A 888 -11.81 -38.16 10.53
N ARG A 889 -11.84 -36.85 10.23
CA ARG A 889 -13.07 -36.04 10.25
C ARG A 889 -13.94 -36.28 9.02
N LEU A 890 -13.40 -36.06 7.81
CA LEU A 890 -14.16 -36.15 6.56
C LEU A 890 -14.22 -37.56 5.98
N LYS A 891 -13.33 -38.47 6.38
CA LYS A 891 -13.26 -39.87 5.91
C LYS A 891 -13.13 -40.00 4.39
N MET A 892 -12.41 -39.07 3.77
CA MET A 892 -12.11 -39.07 2.34
C MET A 892 -10.91 -39.95 2.00
N ILE A 893 -10.03 -40.18 2.98
CA ILE A 893 -8.90 -41.10 2.90
C ILE A 893 -8.90 -42.02 4.12
N PRO A 894 -8.23 -43.18 4.09
CA PRO A 894 -8.02 -43.99 5.29
C PRO A 894 -7.20 -43.21 6.32
N PRO A 895 -7.63 -43.10 7.59
CA PRO A 895 -6.84 -42.46 8.64
C PRO A 895 -5.58 -43.28 8.94
N ARG A 896 -4.46 -42.61 9.21
CA ARG A 896 -3.19 -43.27 9.58
C ARG A 896 -3.30 -44.02 10.90
N MET A 897 -3.97 -43.41 11.88
CA MET A 897 -4.20 -44.03 13.18
C MET A 897 -5.51 -44.84 13.19
N ALA A 898 -5.40 -46.16 13.33
CA ALA A 898 -6.57 -47.01 13.57
C ALA A 898 -7.27 -46.71 14.91
N ALA A 899 -6.49 -46.32 15.91
CA ALA A 899 -6.97 -45.80 17.19
C ALA A 899 -6.13 -44.59 17.59
N VAL A 900 -6.80 -43.47 17.88
CA VAL A 900 -6.14 -42.21 18.23
C VAL A 900 -5.28 -42.39 19.48
N THR A 901 -3.96 -42.28 19.32
CA THR A 901 -2.98 -42.57 20.36
C THR A 901 -1.91 -41.47 20.39
N LYS A 902 -1.78 -40.77 21.53
CA LYS A 902 -0.67 -39.84 21.76
C LYS A 902 0.63 -40.60 21.99
N ASN A 903 1.76 -39.98 21.66
CA ASN A 903 3.09 -40.55 21.89
C ASN A 903 3.25 -41.97 21.30
N SER A 904 2.79 -42.17 20.07
CA SER A 904 2.87 -43.46 19.36
C SER A 904 4.31 -43.79 18.94
N GLY A 905 5.16 -42.77 18.80
CA GLY A 905 6.49 -42.85 18.21
C GLY A 905 6.50 -42.87 16.68
N ASN A 906 5.34 -42.75 16.05
CA ASN A 906 5.21 -42.70 14.61
C ASN A 906 5.27 -41.26 14.11
N PHE A 907 6.00 -41.08 13.02
CA PHE A 907 6.04 -39.85 12.24
C PHE A 907 5.70 -40.19 10.80
N ALA A 908 5.11 -39.23 10.10
CA ALA A 908 4.65 -39.43 8.73
C ALA A 908 4.98 -38.23 7.84
N PRO A 909 5.07 -38.41 6.51
CA PRO A 909 5.30 -37.31 5.60
C PRO A 909 4.13 -36.32 5.64
N ILE A 910 4.44 -35.04 5.44
CA ILE A 910 3.45 -33.96 5.45
C ILE A 910 2.85 -33.85 4.05
N TYR A 911 1.52 -33.88 3.93
CA TYR A 911 0.80 -33.77 2.65
C TYR A 911 -0.15 -32.56 2.64
N TYR A 912 -0.36 -32.01 1.45
CA TYR A 912 -1.51 -31.14 1.15
C TYR A 912 -2.35 -31.75 0.03
N VAL A 913 -3.64 -31.45 0.06
CA VAL A 913 -4.62 -31.92 -0.94
C VAL A 913 -4.50 -31.09 -2.21
N LEU A 914 -4.63 -31.75 -3.36
CA LEU A 914 -4.72 -31.11 -4.68
C LEU A 914 -6.11 -31.23 -5.28
N ASN A 915 -6.75 -32.39 -5.16
CA ASN A 915 -8.10 -32.60 -5.65
C ASN A 915 -8.81 -33.67 -4.81
N LYS A 916 -10.11 -33.48 -4.61
CA LYS A 916 -11.00 -34.53 -4.11
C LYS A 916 -11.25 -35.54 -5.23
N GLN A 917 -11.96 -36.64 -4.95
CA GLN A 917 -12.42 -37.52 -6.03
C GLN A 917 -13.37 -36.75 -6.95
N LEU A 918 -13.11 -36.80 -8.26
CA LEU A 918 -13.91 -36.15 -9.29
C LEU A 918 -14.55 -37.22 -10.18
N TYR A 919 -15.80 -37.03 -10.59
CA TYR A 919 -16.44 -37.87 -11.59
C TYR A 919 -16.31 -37.21 -12.95
N LEU A 920 -15.60 -37.83 -13.89
CA LEU A 920 -15.41 -37.33 -15.25
C LEU A 920 -16.58 -37.79 -16.14
N PRO A 921 -17.51 -36.90 -16.56
CA PRO A 921 -18.78 -37.31 -17.15
C PRO A 921 -18.62 -38.03 -18.49
N GLU A 922 -17.81 -37.50 -19.40
CA GLU A 922 -17.60 -38.10 -20.74
C GLU A 922 -16.85 -39.44 -20.69
N GLN A 923 -15.98 -39.60 -19.69
CA GLN A 923 -15.16 -40.80 -19.53
C GLN A 923 -15.87 -41.87 -18.68
N ASN A 924 -16.89 -41.47 -17.91
CA ASN A 924 -17.60 -42.32 -16.94
C ASN A 924 -16.63 -43.01 -15.97
N ILE A 925 -15.66 -42.26 -15.45
CA ILE A 925 -14.69 -42.70 -14.45
C ILE A 925 -14.65 -41.73 -13.28
N THR A 926 -14.32 -42.24 -12.09
CA THR A 926 -14.05 -41.42 -10.90
C THR A 926 -12.54 -41.40 -10.66
N THR A 927 -11.96 -40.21 -10.56
CA THR A 927 -10.54 -40.03 -10.22
C THR A 927 -10.29 -40.34 -8.75
N ASP A 928 -9.06 -40.73 -8.43
CA ASP A 928 -8.64 -40.92 -7.05
C ASP A 928 -8.44 -39.57 -6.34
N PHE A 929 -8.52 -39.59 -5.00
CA PHE A 929 -8.15 -38.44 -4.18
C PHE A 929 -6.68 -38.09 -4.40
N SER A 930 -6.39 -36.84 -4.74
CA SER A 930 -5.04 -36.38 -5.09
C SER A 930 -4.44 -35.51 -4.00
N SER A 931 -3.17 -35.77 -3.68
CA SER A 931 -2.38 -35.03 -2.70
C SER A 931 -0.90 -35.07 -3.11
N TYR A 932 -0.10 -34.17 -2.56
CA TYR A 932 1.34 -34.21 -2.74
C TYR A 932 2.08 -34.04 -1.42
N GLU A 933 3.26 -34.64 -1.32
CA GLU A 933 4.12 -34.51 -0.15
C GLU A 933 4.76 -33.13 -0.13
N THR A 934 4.18 -32.24 0.68
CA THR A 934 4.71 -30.90 0.93
C THR A 934 5.90 -30.95 1.89
N GLY A 935 6.13 -32.04 2.61
CA GLY A 935 7.29 -32.21 3.50
C GLY A 935 8.64 -32.34 2.78
N LYS A 936 8.68 -32.60 1.47
CA LYS A 936 9.95 -32.75 0.71
C LYS A 936 10.74 -31.45 0.69
N LEU A 937 12.05 -31.56 0.87
CA LEU A 937 12.96 -30.42 0.93
C LEU A 937 13.90 -30.42 -0.28
N LEU A 938 13.96 -29.31 -0.99
CA LEU A 938 14.81 -29.15 -2.17
C LEU A 938 16.20 -28.61 -1.78
N GLN A 939 17.25 -29.30 -2.21
CA GLN A 939 18.62 -28.81 -2.11
C GLN A 939 18.95 -27.87 -3.28
N GLY A 940 19.66 -26.77 -3.03
CA GLY A 940 20.18 -25.92 -4.10
C GLY A 940 20.75 -24.61 -3.59
N ASN A 941 20.48 -23.51 -4.30
CA ASN A 941 20.87 -22.16 -3.92
C ASN A 941 19.65 -21.23 -3.91
N ALA A 942 19.37 -20.61 -2.77
CA ALA A 942 18.25 -19.68 -2.57
C ALA A 942 18.70 -18.21 -2.49
N ASN A 943 19.94 -17.88 -2.85
CA ASN A 943 20.40 -16.51 -2.99
C ASN A 943 19.97 -15.90 -4.34
N PRO A 944 19.09 -14.88 -4.35
CA PRO A 944 18.57 -14.28 -5.59
C PRO A 944 19.63 -13.57 -6.45
N GLU A 945 20.83 -13.31 -5.90
CA GLU A 945 21.96 -12.73 -6.64
C GLU A 945 22.81 -13.81 -7.35
N SER A 946 22.56 -15.09 -7.10
CA SER A 946 23.30 -16.19 -7.72
C SER A 946 22.78 -16.55 -9.11
N ASN A 947 23.68 -17.03 -9.97
CA ASN A 947 23.33 -17.51 -11.32
C ASN A 947 22.53 -18.82 -11.31
N ASP A 948 22.68 -19.63 -10.26
CA ASP A 948 21.97 -20.90 -10.05
C ASP A 948 20.82 -20.77 -9.03
N TYR A 949 20.36 -19.55 -8.79
CA TYR A 949 19.24 -19.26 -7.90
C TYR A 949 17.98 -20.06 -8.29
N ASN A 950 17.37 -20.69 -7.30
CA ASN A 950 16.05 -21.30 -7.41
C ASN A 950 15.23 -20.95 -6.16
N SER A 951 14.13 -20.22 -6.39
CA SER A 951 13.25 -19.75 -5.31
C SER A 951 12.57 -20.87 -4.51
N LEU A 952 12.54 -22.11 -5.02
CA LEU A 952 11.97 -23.28 -4.35
C LEU A 952 12.92 -23.99 -3.39
N VAL A 953 14.20 -23.63 -3.36
CA VAL A 953 15.21 -24.33 -2.53
C VAL A 953 14.88 -24.18 -1.05
N ASP A 954 14.89 -25.27 -0.28
CA ASP A 954 14.69 -25.23 1.17
C ASP A 954 16.02 -25.27 1.92
N TYR A 955 17.06 -25.92 1.36
CA TYR A 955 18.36 -26.04 2.05
C TYR A 955 19.57 -26.07 1.11
N THR A 956 20.73 -25.75 1.67
CA THR A 956 22.05 -25.90 1.05
C THR A 956 22.90 -26.80 1.94
N TRP A 957 23.61 -27.77 1.37
CA TRP A 957 24.61 -28.57 2.09
C TRP A 957 25.93 -28.54 1.32
N THR A 958 26.92 -27.85 1.88
CA THR A 958 28.23 -27.64 1.25
C THR A 958 29.23 -28.76 1.54
N GLU A 959 30.26 -28.87 0.72
CA GLU A 959 31.37 -29.82 0.91
C GLU A 959 32.15 -29.58 2.21
N ASN A 960 32.12 -28.33 2.71
CA ASN A 960 32.76 -27.94 3.98
C ASN A 960 31.91 -28.28 5.21
N ASN A 961 30.90 -29.16 5.06
CA ASN A 961 30.03 -29.62 6.13
C ASN A 961 29.24 -28.49 6.80
N VAL A 962 28.77 -27.54 5.99
CA VAL A 962 27.84 -26.48 6.41
C VAL A 962 26.50 -26.76 5.76
N ILE A 963 25.45 -26.68 6.57
CA ILE A 963 24.05 -26.74 6.17
C ILE A 963 23.39 -25.43 6.53
N GLU A 964 22.66 -24.86 5.59
CA GLU A 964 21.68 -23.81 5.82
C GLU A 964 20.32 -24.32 5.38
N LEU A 965 19.29 -24.07 6.17
CA LEU A 965 17.93 -24.55 5.95
C LEU A 965 16.96 -23.41 6.24
N ARG A 966 15.91 -23.29 5.42
CA ARG A 966 14.74 -22.44 5.67
C ARG A 966 13.47 -23.28 5.65
N ILE A 967 12.62 -23.09 6.65
CA ILE A 967 11.37 -23.83 6.82
C ILE A 967 10.21 -22.83 6.78
N PRO A 968 9.26 -22.96 5.83
CA PRO A 968 8.05 -22.14 5.83
C PRO A 968 7.27 -22.30 7.14
N TRP A 969 6.79 -21.21 7.73
CA TRP A 969 6.05 -21.25 9.00
C TRP A 969 4.83 -22.18 8.98
N LEU A 970 4.09 -22.24 7.86
CA LEU A 970 2.94 -23.14 7.72
C LEU A 970 3.34 -24.63 7.72
N LEU A 971 4.59 -24.98 7.37
CA LEU A 971 5.07 -26.37 7.36
C LEU A 971 5.23 -26.95 8.78
N ILE A 972 5.44 -26.08 9.77
CA ILE A 972 5.37 -26.41 11.21
C ILE A 972 3.99 -26.12 11.82
N GLN A 973 2.95 -26.01 10.99
CA GLN A 973 1.57 -25.73 11.40
C GLN A 973 1.41 -24.45 12.24
N SER A 974 2.21 -23.42 11.92
CA SER A 974 1.98 -22.08 12.47
C SER A 974 0.73 -21.48 11.85
N LYS A 975 -0.17 -20.97 12.69
CA LYS A 975 -1.35 -20.23 12.26
C LYS A 975 -1.06 -18.75 12.06
N ASP A 976 -0.23 -18.21 12.95
CA ASP A 976 0.30 -16.85 12.88
C ASP A 976 1.65 -16.78 13.61
N PRO A 977 2.79 -16.80 12.88
CA PRO A 977 4.10 -16.71 13.50
C PRO A 977 4.36 -15.34 14.13
N SER A 978 3.64 -14.30 13.70
CA SER A 978 3.77 -12.93 14.25
C SER A 978 3.27 -12.83 15.69
N GLN A 979 2.36 -13.73 16.07
CA GLN A 979 1.76 -13.82 17.40
C GLN A 979 2.14 -15.11 18.15
N ARG A 980 3.09 -15.89 17.60
CA ARG A 980 3.51 -17.21 18.07
C ARG A 980 2.36 -18.20 18.22
N GLU A 981 1.42 -18.15 17.28
CA GLU A 981 0.25 -19.03 17.24
C GLU A 981 0.48 -20.24 16.33
N PHE A 982 0.15 -21.42 16.85
CA PHE A 982 0.24 -22.71 16.17
C PHE A 982 -1.06 -23.49 16.31
N MET A 983 -1.24 -24.53 15.49
CA MET A 983 -2.33 -25.47 15.70
C MET A 983 -2.26 -26.12 17.08
N GLY A 984 -3.42 -26.28 17.72
CA GLY A 984 -3.52 -26.93 19.03
C GLY A 984 -3.79 -28.44 18.93
N ASP A 985 -4.23 -29.04 20.03
CA ASP A 985 -4.63 -30.46 20.08
C ASP A 985 -5.92 -30.69 19.27
N LEU A 986 -5.76 -31.21 18.04
CA LEU A 986 -6.82 -31.40 17.04
C LEU A 986 -7.91 -32.39 17.50
N TYR A 987 -7.50 -33.48 18.14
CA TYR A 987 -8.43 -34.52 18.60
C TYR A 987 -9.16 -34.14 19.89
N LYS A 988 -8.69 -33.11 20.61
CA LYS A 988 -9.38 -32.53 21.77
C LYS A 988 -10.28 -31.35 21.42
N ASN A 989 -9.79 -30.42 20.59
CA ASN A 989 -10.42 -29.11 20.37
C ASN A 989 -10.96 -28.89 18.94
N GLY A 990 -10.79 -29.85 18.04
CA GLY A 990 -11.29 -29.75 16.67
C GLY A 990 -10.31 -29.09 15.69
N GLU A 991 -10.76 -28.90 14.45
CA GLU A 991 -9.97 -28.25 13.38
C GLU A 991 -9.59 -26.79 13.69
N LYS A 992 -10.30 -26.14 14.62
CA LYS A 992 -10.03 -24.75 15.04
C LYS A 992 -9.05 -24.68 16.22
N ALA A 993 -8.48 -25.81 16.64
CA ALA A 993 -7.55 -25.85 17.76
C ALA A 993 -6.39 -24.88 17.52
N SER A 994 -6.08 -24.08 18.54
CA SER A 994 -5.02 -23.09 18.50
C SER A 994 -4.32 -23.03 19.86
N VAL A 995 -3.03 -22.74 19.83
CA VAL A 995 -2.18 -22.55 21.01
C VAL A 995 -1.15 -21.46 20.73
N LYS A 996 -0.94 -20.57 21.71
CA LYS A 996 0.19 -19.65 21.71
C LYS A 996 1.34 -20.25 22.50
N VAL A 997 2.55 -20.16 21.95
CA VAL A 997 3.74 -20.76 22.55
C VAL A 997 4.79 -19.69 22.86
N ASP A 998 5.46 -19.81 24.00
CA ASP A 998 6.55 -18.89 24.35
C ASP A 998 7.84 -19.26 23.62
N ASN A 999 8.05 -20.56 23.37
CA ASN A 999 9.27 -21.10 22.79
C ASN A 999 8.94 -22.29 21.87
N ILE A 1000 9.78 -22.48 20.86
CA ILE A 1000 9.98 -23.78 20.22
C ILE A 1000 11.25 -24.42 20.79
N PHE A 1001 11.27 -25.72 20.98
CA PHE A 1001 12.42 -26.43 21.52
C PHE A 1001 13.11 -27.22 20.41
N ILE A 1002 14.41 -26.99 20.23
CA ILE A 1002 15.16 -27.45 19.06
C ILE A 1002 16.30 -28.36 19.49
N GLY A 1003 16.41 -29.55 18.88
CA GLY A 1003 17.51 -30.50 19.08
C GLY A 1003 18.06 -31.01 17.76
N ALA A 1004 19.20 -31.71 17.82
CA ALA A 1004 19.74 -32.41 16.66
C ALA A 1004 20.30 -33.79 17.04
N LEU A 1005 20.07 -34.77 16.17
CA LEU A 1005 20.72 -36.09 16.21
C LEU A 1005 21.50 -36.29 14.92
N PHE A 1006 22.64 -36.96 14.98
CA PHE A 1006 23.42 -37.34 13.82
C PHE A 1006 23.36 -38.86 13.69
N VAL A 1007 22.77 -39.34 12.60
CA VAL A 1007 22.55 -40.77 12.36
C VAL A 1007 23.47 -41.29 11.26
N ASP A 1008 24.00 -42.50 11.44
CA ASP A 1008 24.70 -43.22 10.39
C ASP A 1008 23.72 -43.82 9.34
N LYS A 1009 24.25 -44.55 8.36
CA LYS A 1009 23.45 -45.15 7.28
C LYS A 1009 22.50 -46.24 7.78
N GLU A 1010 22.76 -46.81 8.95
CA GLU A 1010 21.96 -47.85 9.58
C GLU A 1010 20.87 -47.29 10.53
N GLY A 1011 20.81 -45.96 10.66
CA GLY A 1011 19.84 -45.23 11.50
C GLY A 1011 20.23 -45.20 12.97
N LYS A 1012 21.51 -45.45 13.30
CA LYS A 1012 22.01 -45.38 14.67
C LYS A 1012 22.55 -43.99 14.97
N VAL A 1013 22.19 -43.45 16.13
CA VAL A 1013 22.68 -42.17 16.61
C VAL A 1013 24.17 -42.28 16.98
N ILE A 1014 25.01 -41.46 16.34
CA ILE A 1014 26.44 -41.38 16.62
C ILE A 1014 26.84 -40.14 17.43
N GLN A 1015 26.05 -39.07 17.36
CA GLN A 1015 26.21 -37.84 18.13
C GLN A 1015 24.84 -37.15 18.27
N SER A 1016 24.68 -36.32 19.28
CA SER A 1016 23.48 -35.51 19.49
C SER A 1016 23.80 -34.14 20.10
N LEU A 1017 22.87 -33.20 19.92
CA LEU A 1017 22.81 -31.88 20.55
C LEU A 1017 21.40 -31.74 21.16
N PRO A 1018 21.24 -31.75 22.50
CA PRO A 1018 22.29 -31.88 23.51
C PRO A 1018 22.91 -33.28 23.54
N GLU A 1019 24.03 -33.46 24.24
CA GLU A 1019 24.66 -34.77 24.38
C GLU A 1019 23.74 -35.77 25.11
N ALA A 1020 23.42 -36.88 24.44
CA ALA A 1020 22.56 -37.93 24.98
C ALA A 1020 23.26 -38.74 26.06
N LYS A 1021 22.54 -39.11 27.13
CA LYS A 1021 23.04 -39.92 28.24
C LYS A 1021 22.19 -41.18 28.37
N ASN A 1022 22.83 -42.35 28.35
CA ASN A 1022 22.15 -43.65 28.45
C ASN A 1022 20.96 -43.80 27.48
N HIS A 1023 21.17 -43.45 26.20
CA HIS A 1023 20.11 -43.52 25.17
C HIS A 1023 18.90 -42.60 25.41
N VAL A 1024 19.09 -41.55 26.22
CA VAL A 1024 18.08 -40.50 26.44
C VAL A 1024 18.67 -39.16 26.05
N LEU A 1025 18.01 -38.47 25.12
CA LEU A 1025 18.27 -37.09 24.77
C LEU A 1025 17.72 -36.18 25.88
N PRO A 1026 18.55 -35.37 26.55
CA PRO A 1026 18.10 -34.39 27.55
C PRO A 1026 17.11 -33.37 26.98
N PRO A 1027 16.53 -32.51 27.85
CA PRO A 1027 15.69 -31.42 27.39
C PRO A 1027 16.37 -30.55 26.33
N LEU A 1028 15.62 -30.25 25.27
CA LEU A 1028 16.07 -29.47 24.13
C LEU A 1028 16.21 -27.97 24.49
N THR A 1029 17.01 -27.23 23.72
CA THR A 1029 17.17 -25.78 23.92
C THR A 1029 15.93 -25.02 23.44
N ALA A 1030 15.43 -24.12 24.27
CA ALA A 1030 14.33 -23.21 23.95
C ALA A 1030 14.80 -22.09 23.02
N TYR A 1031 13.99 -21.79 22.01
CA TYR A 1031 14.14 -20.65 21.12
C TYR A 1031 12.85 -19.85 21.06
N SER A 1032 12.98 -18.52 21.15
CA SER A 1032 11.88 -17.57 21.05
C SER A 1032 12.26 -16.45 20.10
N TRP A 1033 11.27 -15.75 19.56
CA TRP A 1033 11.44 -14.62 18.65
C TRP A 1033 10.46 -13.50 18.96
N GLU A 1034 10.78 -12.27 18.62
CA GLU A 1034 9.90 -11.11 18.88
C GLU A 1034 8.59 -11.25 18.11
N THR A 1035 7.46 -10.96 18.77
CA THR A 1035 6.17 -10.80 18.09
C THR A 1035 6.14 -9.51 17.29
N TRP A 1036 5.31 -9.44 16.25
CA TRP A 1036 5.16 -8.22 15.45
C TRP A 1036 3.73 -7.95 15.02
N ASP A 1037 3.41 -6.67 14.88
CA ASP A 1037 2.17 -6.17 14.25
C ASP A 1037 2.45 -5.40 12.96
N ALA A 1038 3.72 -5.05 12.70
CA ALA A 1038 4.16 -4.48 11.43
C ALA A 1038 5.28 -5.37 10.87
N PRO A 1039 5.07 -6.08 9.75
CA PRO A 1039 6.10 -6.93 9.16
C PRO A 1039 7.23 -6.10 8.57
N LYS A 1040 8.46 -6.62 8.62
CA LYS A 1040 9.57 -6.07 7.84
C LYS A 1040 9.63 -6.78 6.49
N TYR A 1041 9.89 -6.02 5.43
CA TYR A 1041 10.01 -6.57 4.09
C TYR A 1041 10.89 -5.66 3.22
N GLN A 1042 11.34 -6.18 2.08
CA GLN A 1042 11.97 -5.40 1.03
C GLN A 1042 11.36 -5.79 -0.31
N GLU A 1043 11.10 -4.79 -1.15
CA GLU A 1043 10.65 -5.00 -2.51
C GLU A 1043 11.77 -5.56 -3.39
N ARG A 1044 11.46 -6.57 -4.20
CA ARG A 1044 12.39 -7.13 -5.19
C ARG A 1044 11.65 -7.65 -6.41
N LEU A 1045 12.13 -7.29 -7.59
CA LEU A 1045 11.66 -7.84 -8.86
C LEU A 1045 12.13 -9.29 -9.01
N LYS A 1046 11.20 -10.20 -9.34
CA LYS A 1046 11.46 -11.63 -9.53
C LYS A 1046 12.18 -11.90 -10.86
N GLN A 1047 12.75 -13.09 -11.02
CA GLN A 1047 13.33 -13.51 -12.31
C GLN A 1047 12.30 -13.44 -13.46
N SER A 1048 11.02 -13.73 -13.17
CA SER A 1048 9.92 -13.64 -14.12
C SER A 1048 9.73 -12.24 -14.73
N TYR A 1049 9.97 -11.18 -13.95
CA TYR A 1049 9.93 -9.80 -14.45
C TYR A 1049 10.91 -9.58 -15.61
N PHE A 1050 12.14 -10.05 -15.49
CA PHE A 1050 13.17 -9.82 -16.51
C PHE A 1050 12.93 -10.66 -17.78
N ILE A 1051 12.33 -11.84 -17.62
CA ILE A 1051 11.90 -12.67 -18.76
C ILE A 1051 10.79 -11.95 -19.53
N LEU A 1052 9.77 -11.45 -18.84
CA LEU A 1052 8.69 -10.67 -19.46
C LEU A 1052 9.18 -9.34 -20.03
N GLN A 1053 10.12 -8.65 -19.38
CA GLN A 1053 10.73 -7.43 -19.90
C GLN A 1053 11.35 -7.66 -21.28
N LYS A 1054 12.04 -8.79 -21.46
CA LYS A 1054 12.62 -9.19 -22.75
C LYS A 1054 11.52 -9.51 -23.75
N LEU A 1055 10.54 -10.33 -23.37
CA LEU A 1055 9.41 -10.71 -24.22
C LEU A 1055 8.62 -9.50 -24.72
N PHE A 1056 8.20 -8.62 -23.80
CA PHE A 1056 7.42 -7.42 -24.12
C PHE A 1056 8.19 -6.39 -24.94
N LYS A 1057 9.50 -6.53 -25.10
CA LYS A 1057 10.29 -5.70 -26.01
C LYS A 1057 10.21 -6.19 -27.46
N GLU A 1058 9.90 -7.48 -27.67
CA GLU A 1058 9.82 -8.11 -28.99
C GLU A 1058 8.48 -7.82 -29.70
N TYR A 1059 7.43 -7.56 -28.92
CA TYR A 1059 6.10 -7.10 -29.36
C TYR A 1059 5.95 -5.59 -29.16
#